data_AF-A0A523DRV1-F1
#
_entry.id   AF-A0A523DRV1-F1
#
_cell.length_a   1.000
_cell.length_b   1.000
_cell.length_c   1.000
_cell.angle_alpha   90.00
_cell.angle_beta   90.00
_cell.angle_gamma   90.00
#
_symmetry.space_group_name_H-M   'P 1'
#
loop_
_entity.id
_entity.type
_entity.pdbx_description
1 polymer ?
#
loop_
_entity_poly.entity_id
_entity_poly.type
_entity_poly.pdbx_seq_one_letter_code
_entity_poly.pdbx_strand_id
1 'polypeptide(L)'
;MVSTISLSARFNRPTCCRFPPTTQTIPSRSSSSSGTTSAPTTSLAKRIPFFLIAVALACGGKGVRRAPDVPPPPLAGRPSAASPPAPAPDFVRTLPPPPKAASITPSEMDRFAPAPRIRVGLSVRTEALRLTSSRPFRVGGSGRLLETQDVLIEPARSSVLEGAVFRLQLGSFPTQALASSLQSSTREELDDEIVLRREPGSGRFAVRAGAFTTESGARARAAELIALGFEGVAVAREPSSVARPRALVLRPSGQPAIETSALTLYAVPASTSAFIEVDGRPYRGYLEIFVNASNLFTVVNVVNLEDYLKGVVPAELSPAVFPEKEAIKAQALAARTYVLKRRGQFDAEGYDICATPACQVYRGVSAEQPMANEAVLETVGEVLTYNGALVDALYTSTCGGRTENAENVFGNPEPYLVSRACFLESRLAVMTASNPRPLSLEAATLERLGIAPAESEGLLTVSRVRPWVERAIAYIGQTPCFKAPAAGPVDVVTLSGLLAEGLCWERRLPFLVSELDASRIVTDAGLSNSERRHLAYAIQRELIRPGAEGIVRGNPLSHAEISGTLYRLVSQIGETPLRRGTIKSIDGTRIHLTDNELGDEDNVVATGLAPTRYLYRRSGETVYYMERVFLLPGDQVLFHLGDGGIDVLVLQSDGASFDRSSRFSHWVVRKTNEDLSRDVNLRHRVGTIQELRPKRYGRSGRIIELEIIGTAGSVVVKGLAVRRSLGIRENLFFLDAQRSKASGAESWVFTGRGWGHGVGMCQVGAYGMASAGYSYREILSHYYPGTRIARTSGPSGSVDVDKGPHAP
;
A
#
# COMPACT_ATOMS: atom_id res chain seq x y z
N MET A 1 -12.13 -1.64 -6.05
CA MET A 1 -12.99 -0.69 -6.79
C MET A 1 -13.77 0.11 -5.77
N VAL A 2 -13.74 1.44 -5.85
CA VAL A 2 -14.63 2.35 -5.11
C VAL A 2 -15.07 3.39 -6.12
N SER A 3 -16.36 3.39 -6.48
CA SER A 3 -16.87 4.22 -7.57
C SER A 3 -17.29 5.59 -7.05
N THR A 4 -16.67 6.65 -7.56
CA THR A 4 -17.21 8.01 -7.48
C THR A 4 -18.43 8.14 -8.38
N ILE A 5 -19.52 8.67 -7.85
CA ILE A 5 -20.69 9.14 -8.61
C ILE A 5 -21.06 10.53 -8.08
N SER A 6 -21.29 11.46 -8.98
CA SER A 6 -21.80 12.81 -8.71
C SER A 6 -22.61 13.30 -9.90
N LEU A 7 -23.38 14.39 -9.71
CA LEU A 7 -24.41 14.93 -10.61
C LEU A 7 -25.64 14.01 -10.77
N SER A 8 -26.88 14.52 -10.86
CA SER A 8 -27.37 15.89 -10.64
C SER A 8 -28.86 15.87 -10.22
N ALA A 9 -29.37 17.00 -9.70
CA ALA A 9 -30.75 17.11 -9.19
C ALA A 9 -31.71 17.79 -10.19
N ARG A 10 -33.00 17.44 -10.14
CA ARG A 10 -34.14 18.25 -10.63
C ARG A 10 -35.40 18.03 -9.77
N PHE A 11 -36.28 19.03 -9.79
CA PHE A 11 -37.48 19.22 -8.96
C PHE A 11 -38.61 18.19 -9.28
N ASN A 12 -39.53 17.85 -8.36
CA ASN A 12 -40.66 18.73 -7.98
C ASN A 12 -41.39 18.42 -6.64
N ARG A 13 -42.27 19.34 -6.22
CA ARG A 13 -43.17 19.36 -5.03
C ARG A 13 -44.55 18.69 -5.32
N PRO A 14 -45.55 18.55 -4.39
CA PRO A 14 -45.75 19.13 -3.03
C PRO A 14 -45.98 18.03 -1.93
N THR A 15 -46.63 18.17 -0.74
CA THR A 15 -47.58 19.15 -0.14
C THR A 15 -47.50 19.22 1.42
N CYS A 16 -48.49 19.83 2.08
CA CYS A 16 -48.53 20.32 3.47
C CYS A 16 -49.26 19.45 4.53
N CYS A 17 -49.05 19.81 5.83
CA CYS A 17 -50.03 20.06 6.92
C CYS A 17 -50.02 19.24 8.25
N ARG A 18 -49.68 19.96 9.35
CA ARG A 18 -50.27 19.98 10.73
C ARG A 18 -50.24 18.75 11.68
N PHE A 19 -49.35 18.81 12.70
CA PHE A 19 -49.59 19.11 14.15
C PHE A 19 -51.01 18.92 14.80
N PRO A 20 -51.17 18.81 16.16
CA PRO A 20 -50.17 18.87 17.26
C PRO A 20 -50.21 17.71 18.35
N PRO A 21 -50.45 17.90 19.69
CA PRO A 21 -49.44 17.71 20.78
C PRO A 21 -49.80 16.57 21.81
N THR A 22 -49.25 16.38 23.04
CA THR A 22 -48.63 17.28 24.07
C THR A 22 -47.74 16.57 25.15
N THR A 23 -47.38 17.35 26.20
CA THR A 23 -46.67 17.20 27.50
C THR A 23 -47.19 16.13 28.51
N GLN A 24 -46.60 15.83 29.71
CA GLN A 24 -46.02 16.73 30.76
C GLN A 24 -45.21 16.01 31.90
N THR A 25 -44.19 16.69 32.49
CA THR A 25 -43.63 16.65 33.91
C THR A 25 -43.36 15.31 34.66
N ILE A 26 -42.19 14.94 35.26
CA ILE A 26 -41.25 15.57 36.26
C ILE A 26 -41.95 15.91 37.60
N PRO A 27 -41.55 15.47 38.83
CA PRO A 27 -40.20 15.49 39.50
C PRO A 27 -39.81 14.14 40.22
N SER A 28 -38.81 13.95 41.13
CA SER A 28 -37.49 14.58 41.45
C SER A 28 -36.64 13.77 42.50
N ARG A 29 -35.30 13.98 42.52
CA ARG A 29 -34.33 14.00 43.66
C ARG A 29 -33.79 12.74 44.40
N SER A 30 -32.45 12.77 44.55
CA SER A 30 -31.56 12.48 45.73
C SER A 30 -31.23 11.06 46.26
N SER A 31 -29.92 10.83 46.44
CA SER A 31 -29.20 9.99 47.45
C SER A 31 -29.45 8.46 47.50
N SER A 32 -28.52 7.60 47.95
CA SER A 32 -27.04 7.66 48.11
C SER A 32 -26.47 6.25 48.39
N SER A 33 -25.12 6.12 48.38
CA SER A 33 -24.31 5.19 49.21
C SER A 33 -24.53 3.65 49.23
N SER A 34 -23.45 2.93 48.87
CA SER A 34 -22.90 1.71 49.54
C SER A 34 -23.57 0.32 49.42
N GLY A 35 -22.73 -0.73 49.59
CA GLY A 35 -23.11 -2.14 49.77
C GLY A 35 -23.09 -2.99 48.48
N THR A 36 -22.00 -3.64 48.04
CA THR A 36 -21.31 -4.87 48.53
C THR A 36 -22.04 -6.21 48.33
N THR A 37 -21.22 -7.26 48.20
CA THR A 37 -21.49 -8.70 48.44
C THR A 37 -22.33 -9.53 47.44
N SER A 38 -21.60 -10.39 46.72
CA SER A 38 -21.85 -11.83 46.45
C SER A 38 -23.07 -12.33 45.67
N ALA A 39 -22.72 -13.10 44.63
CA ALA A 39 -23.44 -14.19 43.98
C ALA A 39 -24.29 -15.10 44.92
N PRO A 40 -25.24 -15.88 44.34
CA PRO A 40 -24.84 -17.26 44.01
C PRO A 40 -25.36 -17.79 42.65
N THR A 41 -25.16 -19.10 42.47
CA THR A 41 -25.14 -19.89 41.23
C THR A 41 -26.49 -20.46 40.75
N THR A 42 -26.59 -20.64 39.42
CA THR A 42 -27.14 -21.83 38.71
C THR A 42 -28.64 -22.21 38.72
N SER A 43 -29.18 -22.33 37.48
CA SER A 43 -29.82 -23.54 36.90
C SER A 43 -31.36 -23.69 36.83
N LEU A 44 -31.80 -24.24 35.67
CA LEU A 44 -33.10 -24.86 35.34
C LEU A 44 -34.34 -23.92 35.27
N ALA A 45 -35.42 -24.18 34.49
CA ALA A 45 -35.73 -25.29 33.57
C ALA A 45 -36.82 -24.97 32.49
N LYS A 46 -36.79 -25.70 31.36
CA LYS A 46 -37.91 -26.38 30.63
C LYS A 46 -39.15 -25.62 30.06
N ARG A 47 -39.65 -26.18 28.93
CA ARG A 47 -41.02 -26.12 28.32
C ARG A 47 -41.42 -24.80 27.61
N ILE A 48 -41.89 -24.73 26.35
CA ILE A 48 -42.92 -25.50 25.57
C ILE A 48 -44.32 -25.37 26.19
N PRO A 49 -45.25 -24.62 25.57
CA PRO A 49 -46.24 -25.28 24.68
C PRO A 49 -46.67 -24.52 23.41
N PHE A 50 -47.40 -25.25 22.56
CA PHE A 50 -48.08 -24.84 21.32
C PHE A 50 -49.53 -24.37 21.59
N PHE A 51 -50.11 -23.57 20.68
CA PHE A 51 -51.43 -23.77 20.01
C PHE A 51 -51.68 -22.59 19.01
N LEU A 52 -51.91 -22.82 17.71
CA LEU A 52 -53.19 -23.06 16.99
C LEU A 52 -54.08 -21.80 16.90
N ILE A 53 -54.48 -21.28 15.72
CA ILE A 53 -55.50 -21.74 14.72
C ILE A 53 -55.21 -20.99 13.39
N ALA A 54 -55.07 -21.61 12.19
CA ALA A 54 -56.08 -22.01 11.16
C ALA A 54 -56.91 -20.83 10.56
N VAL A 55 -57.49 -20.81 9.34
CA VAL A 55 -58.21 -21.79 8.45
C VAL A 55 -58.05 -21.31 6.97
N ALA A 56 -57.57 -22.11 5.99
CA ALA A 56 -58.24 -23.04 5.04
C ALA A 56 -59.01 -22.38 3.84
N LEU A 57 -58.72 -22.73 2.56
CA LEU A 57 -59.41 -23.70 1.63
C LEU A 57 -60.77 -23.18 1.05
N ALA A 58 -61.29 -23.56 -0.14
CA ALA A 58 -61.01 -24.63 -1.13
C ALA A 58 -61.41 -24.18 -2.59
N CYS A 59 -60.81 -24.67 -3.69
CA CYS A 59 -61.19 -25.80 -4.59
C CYS A 59 -62.46 -25.69 -5.50
N GLY A 60 -62.26 -25.86 -6.82
CA GLY A 60 -63.29 -26.25 -7.84
C GLY A 60 -63.98 -25.10 -8.61
N GLY A 61 -64.44 -25.26 -9.87
CA GLY A 61 -64.21 -26.34 -10.84
C GLY A 61 -65.13 -26.32 -12.10
N LYS A 62 -64.56 -26.65 -13.29
CA LYS A 62 -65.19 -26.99 -14.60
C LYS A 62 -66.04 -25.94 -15.36
N GLY A 63 -65.76 -25.83 -16.66
CA GLY A 63 -66.65 -25.30 -17.71
C GLY A 63 -66.19 -25.79 -19.10
N VAL A 64 -67.11 -26.28 -19.96
CA VAL A 64 -66.80 -26.95 -21.24
C VAL A 64 -67.86 -26.67 -22.32
N ARG A 65 -67.43 -26.36 -23.55
CA ARG A 65 -68.06 -26.54 -24.89
C ARG A 65 -67.15 -25.82 -25.92
N ARG A 66 -67.00 -26.21 -27.20
CA ARG A 66 -67.66 -27.23 -28.05
C ARG A 66 -66.69 -27.63 -29.21
N ALA A 67 -66.80 -28.86 -29.74
CA ALA A 67 -66.24 -29.28 -31.05
C ALA A 67 -67.38 -29.28 -32.13
N PRO A 68 -67.17 -29.53 -33.44
CA PRO A 68 -66.58 -30.76 -34.07
C PRO A 68 -65.40 -30.48 -35.06
N ASP A 69 -64.66 -31.39 -35.71
CA ASP A 69 -64.63 -32.88 -35.89
C ASP A 69 -65.00 -33.42 -37.31
N VAL A 70 -64.45 -34.60 -37.68
CA VAL A 70 -64.69 -35.50 -38.86
C VAL A 70 -63.86 -35.30 -40.18
N PRO A 71 -63.37 -36.37 -40.89
CA PRO A 71 -62.28 -36.30 -41.89
C PRO A 71 -62.53 -36.79 -43.37
N PRO A 72 -62.05 -37.96 -43.90
CA PRO A 72 -61.32 -38.03 -45.19
C PRO A 72 -62.03 -38.77 -46.35
N PRO A 73 -61.51 -38.69 -47.60
CA PRO A 73 -61.22 -39.92 -48.39
C PRO A 73 -60.06 -39.75 -49.44
N PRO A 74 -59.74 -40.74 -50.31
CA PRO A 74 -59.62 -42.20 -50.13
C PRO A 74 -58.27 -42.78 -50.65
N LEU A 75 -58.10 -44.11 -50.61
CA LEU A 75 -57.01 -44.87 -51.23
C LEU A 75 -57.41 -45.46 -52.61
N ALA A 76 -56.59 -45.26 -53.65
CA ALA A 76 -56.38 -46.16 -54.82
C ALA A 76 -55.28 -45.56 -55.74
N GLY A 77 -54.37 -46.32 -56.37
CA GLY A 77 -54.09 -47.76 -56.28
C GLY A 77 -52.83 -48.17 -57.08
N ARG A 78 -52.42 -49.45 -56.97
CA ARG A 78 -51.52 -50.15 -57.92
C ARG A 78 -52.36 -50.70 -59.10
N PRO A 79 -51.80 -51.19 -60.23
CA PRO A 79 -50.38 -51.51 -60.53
C PRO A 79 -49.83 -50.75 -61.78
N SER A 80 -48.55 -50.87 -62.17
CA SER A 80 -47.99 -52.00 -62.96
C SER A 80 -46.48 -52.16 -62.72
N ALA A 81 -45.86 -53.22 -63.26
CA ALA A 81 -44.48 -53.62 -62.96
C ALA A 81 -43.56 -53.71 -64.19
N ALA A 82 -42.28 -53.34 -64.03
CA ALA A 82 -41.17 -53.82 -64.86
C ALA A 82 -39.81 -53.61 -64.16
N SER A 83 -38.94 -54.62 -64.25
CA SER A 83 -37.46 -54.63 -64.08
C SER A 83 -36.79 -54.24 -62.73
N PRO A 84 -35.80 -55.03 -62.25
CA PRO A 84 -34.95 -54.71 -61.09
C PRO A 84 -33.57 -54.14 -61.56
N PRO A 85 -32.48 -54.08 -60.76
CA PRO A 85 -31.98 -52.80 -60.28
C PRO A 85 -30.55 -52.44 -60.72
N ALA A 86 -30.15 -51.19 -60.48
CA ALA A 86 -28.76 -50.77 -60.41
C ALA A 86 -28.44 -50.30 -58.97
N PRO A 87 -27.24 -50.56 -58.42
CA PRO A 87 -26.87 -50.14 -57.07
C PRO A 87 -26.69 -48.62 -56.99
N ALA A 88 -27.11 -48.02 -55.86
CA ALA A 88 -26.88 -46.62 -55.58
C ALA A 88 -25.42 -46.38 -55.14
N PRO A 89 -24.79 -45.24 -55.49
CA PRO A 89 -23.48 -44.86 -54.96
C PRO A 89 -23.61 -44.33 -53.52
N ASP A 90 -22.74 -44.81 -52.63
CA ASP A 90 -22.68 -44.38 -51.23
C ASP A 90 -22.24 -42.92 -51.10
N PHE A 91 -23.19 -42.01 -50.90
CA PHE A 91 -22.91 -40.67 -50.40
C PHE A 91 -22.65 -40.69 -48.88
N VAL A 92 -21.50 -41.26 -48.49
CA VAL A 92 -20.93 -41.04 -47.16
C VAL A 92 -20.61 -39.55 -47.05
N ARG A 93 -21.53 -38.81 -46.41
CA ARG A 93 -21.36 -37.39 -46.10
C ARG A 93 -20.27 -37.24 -45.05
N THR A 94 -19.02 -37.20 -45.50
CA THR A 94 -17.87 -36.90 -44.65
C THR A 94 -18.12 -35.58 -43.92
N LEU A 95 -18.15 -35.64 -42.59
CA LEU A 95 -17.99 -34.44 -41.78
C LEU A 95 -16.67 -33.77 -42.19
N PRO A 96 -16.60 -32.43 -42.29
CA PRO A 96 -15.32 -31.77 -42.42
C PRO A 96 -14.45 -32.22 -41.22
N PRO A 97 -13.16 -32.53 -41.43
CA PRO A 97 -12.30 -32.92 -40.33
C PRO A 97 -12.33 -31.82 -39.26
N PRO A 98 -12.30 -32.18 -37.96
CA PRO A 98 -12.23 -31.17 -36.91
C PRO A 98 -11.06 -30.23 -37.21
N PRO A 99 -11.21 -28.91 -37.00
CA PRO A 99 -10.17 -27.94 -37.32
C PRO A 99 -8.86 -28.40 -36.68
N LYS A 100 -7.79 -28.50 -37.49
CA LYS A 100 -6.49 -29.04 -37.05
C LYS A 100 -6.13 -28.42 -35.71
N ALA A 101 -6.02 -29.26 -34.68
CA ALA A 101 -5.76 -28.81 -33.32
C ALA A 101 -4.51 -27.92 -33.34
N ALA A 102 -4.68 -26.64 -33.02
CA ALA A 102 -3.62 -25.66 -33.16
C ALA A 102 -2.53 -25.93 -32.11
N SER A 103 -1.45 -26.60 -32.53
CA SER A 103 -0.24 -26.74 -31.74
C SER A 103 0.50 -25.41 -31.68
N ILE A 104 0.97 -24.99 -30.50
CA ILE A 104 1.75 -23.76 -30.37
C ILE A 104 3.12 -23.99 -31.00
N THR A 105 3.55 -23.10 -31.89
CA THR A 105 4.91 -23.16 -32.47
C THR A 105 5.90 -22.31 -31.66
N PRO A 106 7.22 -22.61 -31.67
CA PRO A 106 8.20 -21.75 -31.01
C PRO A 106 8.17 -20.29 -31.52
N SER A 107 8.06 -20.11 -32.84
CA SER A 107 7.89 -18.79 -33.48
C SER A 107 6.64 -18.03 -33.00
N GLU A 108 5.57 -18.75 -32.68
CA GLU A 108 4.38 -18.18 -32.07
C GLU A 108 4.62 -17.78 -30.61
N MET A 109 5.32 -18.59 -29.80
CA MET A 109 5.66 -18.23 -28.41
C MET A 109 6.58 -17.00 -28.36
N ASP A 110 7.55 -16.93 -29.28
CA ASP A 110 8.47 -15.81 -29.44
C ASP A 110 7.75 -14.50 -29.84
N ARG A 111 6.58 -14.59 -30.49
CA ARG A 111 5.73 -13.44 -30.80
C ARG A 111 5.08 -12.83 -29.56
N PHE A 112 4.81 -13.64 -28.53
CA PHE A 112 4.20 -13.18 -27.27
C PHE A 112 5.26 -12.82 -26.22
N ALA A 113 6.36 -13.56 -26.13
CA ALA A 113 7.48 -13.29 -25.23
C ALA A 113 8.81 -13.17 -25.99
N PRO A 114 9.01 -12.07 -26.77
CA PRO A 114 10.24 -11.86 -27.51
C PRO A 114 11.45 -11.73 -26.59
N ALA A 115 12.62 -12.16 -27.07
CA ALA A 115 13.85 -12.14 -26.29
C ALA A 115 14.41 -10.70 -26.10
N PRO A 116 15.15 -10.43 -25.01
CA PRO A 116 15.39 -11.31 -23.86
C PRO A 116 14.10 -11.54 -23.06
N ARG A 117 13.86 -12.78 -22.65
CA ARG A 117 12.66 -13.19 -21.90
C ARG A 117 13.03 -13.69 -20.51
N ILE A 118 12.08 -13.62 -19.59
CA ILE A 118 12.20 -14.09 -18.21
C ILE A 118 10.97 -14.93 -17.84
N ARG A 119 11.18 -15.98 -17.05
CA ARG A 119 10.16 -16.93 -16.59
C ARG A 119 9.87 -16.67 -15.11
N VAL A 120 8.74 -16.02 -14.82
CA VAL A 120 8.43 -15.48 -13.48
C VAL A 120 7.42 -16.37 -12.75
N GLY A 121 7.81 -16.96 -11.62
CA GLY A 121 6.89 -17.71 -10.77
C GLY A 121 5.89 -16.78 -10.07
N LEU A 122 4.59 -16.91 -10.40
CA LEU A 122 3.51 -16.07 -9.87
C LEU A 122 2.98 -16.49 -8.48
N SER A 123 3.61 -17.48 -7.83
CA SER A 123 3.26 -18.01 -6.50
C SER A 123 1.82 -18.53 -6.30
N VAL A 124 1.15 -18.96 -7.38
CA VAL A 124 -0.20 -19.55 -7.34
C VAL A 124 -0.13 -21.07 -7.10
N ARG A 125 0.09 -21.45 -5.83
CA ARG A 125 0.23 -22.84 -5.37
C ARG A 125 -1.11 -23.43 -4.91
N THR A 126 -2.08 -23.51 -5.82
CA THR A 126 -3.44 -24.00 -5.55
C THR A 126 -3.68 -25.43 -6.01
N GLU A 127 -4.73 -26.07 -5.49
CA GLU A 127 -5.23 -27.38 -5.96
C GLU A 127 -6.05 -27.26 -7.26
N ALA A 128 -6.64 -26.09 -7.52
CA ALA A 128 -7.33 -25.75 -8.76
C ALA A 128 -6.97 -24.31 -9.18
N LEU A 129 -6.76 -24.09 -10.47
CA LEU A 129 -6.31 -22.82 -11.03
C LEU A 129 -7.40 -22.24 -11.94
N ARG A 130 -7.88 -21.01 -11.66
CA ARG A 130 -8.76 -20.30 -12.59
C ARG A 130 -7.99 -19.24 -13.37
N LEU A 131 -8.20 -19.24 -14.68
CA LEU A 131 -7.71 -18.21 -15.59
C LEU A 131 -8.91 -17.47 -16.21
N THR A 132 -8.78 -16.17 -16.43
CA THR A 132 -9.76 -15.33 -17.14
C THR A 132 -9.08 -14.44 -18.17
N SER A 133 -9.84 -13.93 -19.14
CA SER A 133 -9.40 -12.85 -20.04
C SER A 133 -10.58 -12.09 -20.63
N SER A 134 -10.39 -10.81 -20.93
CA SER A 134 -11.35 -9.96 -21.65
C SER A 134 -11.51 -10.31 -23.13
N ARG A 135 -10.64 -11.18 -23.67
CA ARG A 135 -10.71 -11.72 -25.04
C ARG A 135 -10.47 -13.23 -25.00
N PRO A 136 -10.84 -13.99 -26.05
CA PRO A 136 -10.47 -15.39 -26.12
C PRO A 136 -8.96 -15.59 -25.99
N PHE A 137 -8.56 -16.65 -25.30
CA PHE A 137 -7.19 -17.16 -25.23
C PHE A 137 -7.21 -18.66 -25.45
N ARG A 138 -6.07 -19.20 -25.85
CA ARG A 138 -5.89 -20.63 -26.12
C ARG A 138 -5.14 -21.28 -24.96
N VAL A 139 -5.65 -22.38 -24.44
CA VAL A 139 -5.10 -23.07 -23.27
C VAL A 139 -5.07 -24.58 -23.48
N GLY A 140 -3.93 -25.23 -23.19
CA GLY A 140 -3.80 -26.68 -23.34
C GLY A 140 -2.36 -27.18 -23.44
N GLY A 141 -2.21 -28.45 -23.77
CA GLY A 141 -0.90 -29.05 -24.04
C GLY A 141 -0.38 -28.68 -25.44
N SER A 142 0.91 -28.91 -25.68
CA SER A 142 1.61 -28.51 -26.92
C SER A 142 0.94 -28.95 -28.24
N GLY A 143 0.20 -30.08 -28.25
CA GLY A 143 -0.51 -30.60 -29.42
C GLY A 143 -2.02 -30.32 -29.50
N ARG A 144 -2.66 -29.81 -28.45
CA ARG A 144 -4.10 -29.49 -28.46
C ARG A 144 -4.45 -28.39 -27.46
N LEU A 145 -4.95 -27.28 -28.00
CA LEU A 145 -5.48 -26.15 -27.25
C LEU A 145 -7.02 -26.12 -27.31
N LEU A 146 -7.60 -25.57 -26.26
CA LEU A 146 -8.98 -25.11 -26.12
C LEU A 146 -8.98 -23.59 -26.25
N GLU A 147 -9.92 -23.01 -27.01
CA GLU A 147 -10.13 -21.56 -27.05
C GLU A 147 -11.31 -21.16 -26.14
N THR A 148 -11.09 -20.20 -25.25
CA THR A 148 -12.07 -19.79 -24.23
C THR A 148 -11.77 -18.39 -23.67
N GLN A 149 -12.71 -17.79 -22.94
CA GLN A 149 -12.50 -16.56 -22.16
C GLN A 149 -12.28 -16.83 -20.65
N ASP A 150 -12.61 -18.02 -20.18
CA ASP A 150 -12.21 -18.51 -18.85
C ASP A 150 -11.95 -20.02 -18.84
N VAL A 151 -11.18 -20.49 -17.87
CA VAL A 151 -11.05 -21.92 -17.57
C VAL A 151 -10.77 -22.13 -16.09
N LEU A 152 -11.41 -23.12 -15.49
CA LEU A 152 -10.96 -23.75 -14.24
C LEU A 152 -10.17 -25.01 -14.60
N ILE A 153 -8.94 -25.11 -14.11
CA ILE A 153 -8.02 -26.22 -14.35
C ILE A 153 -7.88 -27.01 -13.05
N GLU A 154 -8.19 -28.30 -13.10
CA GLU A 154 -8.17 -29.22 -11.96
C GLU A 154 -7.30 -30.46 -12.27
N PRO A 155 -6.70 -31.12 -11.26
CA PRO A 155 -6.14 -32.46 -11.44
C PRO A 155 -7.25 -33.48 -11.74
N ALA A 156 -7.07 -34.32 -12.75
CA ALA A 156 -7.92 -35.51 -12.92
C ALA A 156 -7.69 -36.49 -11.76
N ARG A 157 -8.68 -37.37 -11.49
CA ARG A 157 -8.64 -38.33 -10.36
C ARG A 157 -7.31 -39.08 -10.33
N SER A 158 -6.53 -38.82 -9.30
CA SER A 158 -5.12 -39.18 -9.24
C SER A 158 -4.87 -40.60 -8.74
N SER A 159 -3.86 -41.26 -9.29
CA SER A 159 -3.43 -42.57 -8.82
C SER A 159 -2.57 -42.40 -7.57
N VAL A 160 -3.00 -42.97 -6.44
CA VAL A 160 -2.20 -43.02 -5.21
C VAL A 160 -0.93 -43.83 -5.45
N LEU A 161 0.22 -43.20 -5.24
CA LEU A 161 1.52 -43.85 -5.22
C LEU A 161 2.10 -43.71 -3.81
N GLU A 162 2.55 -44.83 -3.23
CA GLU A 162 3.32 -44.79 -1.99
C GLU A 162 4.72 -44.22 -2.26
N GLY A 163 5.19 -43.38 -1.34
CA GLY A 163 6.49 -42.75 -1.43
C GLY A 163 6.81 -41.92 -0.20
N ALA A 164 7.67 -40.91 -0.38
CA ALA A 164 7.99 -39.95 0.65
C ALA A 164 8.08 -38.54 0.06
N VAL A 165 7.74 -37.55 0.88
CA VAL A 165 8.04 -36.14 0.63
C VAL A 165 9.08 -35.66 1.64
N PHE A 166 9.86 -34.67 1.25
CA PHE A 166 10.78 -33.95 2.11
C PHE A 166 10.14 -32.60 2.45
N ARG A 167 10.26 -32.15 3.70
CA ARG A 167 9.75 -30.84 4.17
C ARG A 167 10.82 -30.13 5.00
N LEU A 168 10.76 -28.80 5.06
CA LEU A 168 11.73 -28.01 5.80
C LEU A 168 11.21 -27.75 7.22
N GLN A 169 11.81 -28.40 8.22
CA GLN A 169 11.49 -28.16 9.62
C GLN A 169 12.08 -26.82 10.06
N LEU A 170 11.20 -25.85 10.30
CA LEU A 170 11.53 -24.49 10.74
C LEU A 170 11.53 -24.34 12.27
N GLY A 171 10.97 -25.33 12.99
CA GLY A 171 10.97 -25.38 14.44
C GLY A 171 10.22 -26.60 14.99
N SER A 172 10.45 -26.92 16.26
CA SER A 172 9.69 -27.94 17.01
C SER A 172 9.39 -27.45 18.42
N PHE A 173 8.11 -27.47 18.80
CA PHE A 173 7.53 -26.80 19.97
C PHE A 173 6.86 -27.78 20.93
N PRO A 174 6.83 -27.48 22.25
CA PRO A 174 6.18 -28.35 23.22
C PRO A 174 4.64 -28.32 23.13
N THR A 175 4.06 -27.25 22.57
CA THR A 175 2.61 -27.03 22.49
C THR A 175 2.19 -26.67 21.07
N GLN A 176 0.96 -27.05 20.70
CA GLN A 176 0.39 -26.71 19.41
C GLN A 176 0.23 -25.19 19.23
N ALA A 177 -0.09 -24.46 20.30
CA ALA A 177 -0.27 -23.00 20.25
C ALA A 177 0.98 -22.25 19.76
N LEU A 178 2.16 -22.57 20.30
CA LEU A 178 3.42 -21.95 19.85
C LEU A 178 3.77 -22.33 18.40
N ALA A 179 3.51 -23.59 18.01
CA ALA A 179 3.69 -24.03 16.64
C ALA A 179 2.73 -23.31 15.67
N SER A 180 1.48 -23.09 16.05
CA SER A 180 0.51 -22.28 15.30
C SER A 180 0.96 -20.81 15.17
N SER A 181 1.56 -20.21 16.21
CA SER A 181 2.08 -18.85 16.14
C SER A 181 3.24 -18.70 15.14
N LEU A 182 4.21 -19.63 15.13
CA LEU A 182 5.23 -19.63 14.08
C LEU A 182 4.60 -19.95 12.72
N GLN A 183 3.64 -20.89 12.63
CA GLN A 183 2.96 -21.21 11.37
C GLN A 183 2.26 -19.99 10.75
N SER A 184 1.51 -19.21 11.53
CA SER A 184 0.81 -18.02 11.02
C SER A 184 1.80 -16.95 10.55
N SER A 185 2.76 -16.56 11.38
CA SER A 185 3.79 -15.58 10.99
C SER A 185 4.60 -16.04 9.77
N THR A 186 4.94 -17.33 9.69
CA THR A 186 5.67 -17.87 8.54
C THR A 186 4.85 -17.83 7.24
N ARG A 187 3.52 -18.00 7.29
CA ARG A 187 2.64 -17.89 6.10
C ARG A 187 2.53 -16.47 5.57
N GLU A 188 2.85 -15.46 6.37
CA GLU A 188 2.97 -14.07 5.93
C GLU A 188 4.37 -13.75 5.37
N GLU A 189 5.38 -14.54 5.75
CA GLU A 189 6.78 -14.39 5.31
C GLU A 189 7.16 -15.27 4.11
N LEU A 190 6.50 -16.41 3.87
CA LEU A 190 6.88 -17.43 2.86
C LEU A 190 5.70 -17.96 2.05
N ASP A 191 5.90 -18.07 0.74
CA ASP A 191 4.99 -18.75 -0.23
C ASP A 191 4.93 -20.29 -0.07
N ASP A 192 5.49 -20.85 1.01
CA ASP A 192 5.58 -22.29 1.26
C ASP A 192 4.38 -22.86 2.03
N GLU A 193 3.97 -24.09 1.72
CA GLU A 193 2.90 -24.78 2.46
C GLU A 193 3.37 -25.05 3.90
N ILE A 194 3.00 -24.18 4.84
CA ILE A 194 3.36 -24.34 6.26
C ILE A 194 2.36 -25.26 6.95
N VAL A 195 2.81 -26.45 7.33
CA VAL A 195 2.05 -27.49 8.03
C VAL A 195 2.52 -27.69 9.46
N LEU A 196 1.61 -28.18 10.31
CA LEU A 196 1.98 -28.76 11.59
C LEU A 196 2.09 -30.27 11.47
N ARG A 197 3.05 -30.85 12.20
CA ARG A 197 3.19 -32.29 12.40
C ARG A 197 3.42 -32.59 13.87
N ARG A 198 2.72 -33.57 14.41
CA ARG A 198 3.05 -34.10 15.73
C ARG A 198 4.17 -35.13 15.59
N GLU A 199 5.32 -34.86 16.19
CA GLU A 199 6.51 -35.71 16.11
C GLU A 199 6.28 -37.00 16.94
N PRO A 200 6.37 -38.20 16.32
CA PRO A 200 6.29 -39.47 17.06
C PRO A 200 7.39 -39.58 18.12
N GLY A 201 7.08 -40.25 19.23
CA GLY A 201 8.01 -40.40 20.36
C GLY A 201 8.14 -39.13 21.22
N SER A 202 8.51 -37.98 20.63
CA SER A 202 8.69 -36.73 21.39
C SER A 202 7.36 -36.05 21.77
N GLY A 203 6.28 -36.32 21.02
CA GLY A 203 4.95 -35.76 21.23
C GLY A 203 4.81 -34.27 20.87
N ARG A 204 5.91 -33.65 20.41
CA ARG A 204 6.06 -32.22 20.08
C ARG A 204 5.37 -31.85 18.78
N PHE A 205 5.24 -30.56 18.52
CA PHE A 205 4.66 -30.01 17.29
C PHE A 205 5.75 -29.37 16.43
N ALA A 206 6.12 -30.03 15.34
CA ALA A 206 7.00 -29.48 14.32
C ALA A 206 6.23 -28.57 13.37
N VAL A 207 6.83 -27.41 13.06
CA VAL A 207 6.39 -26.51 11.98
C VAL A 207 7.26 -26.82 10.77
N ARG A 208 6.62 -27.21 9.66
CA ARG A 208 7.31 -27.66 8.45
C ARG A 208 6.80 -26.93 7.21
N ALA A 209 7.71 -26.57 6.30
CA ALA A 209 7.41 -25.79 5.10
C ALA A 209 7.69 -26.59 3.82
N GLY A 210 6.80 -26.43 2.83
CA GLY A 210 6.91 -27.03 1.49
C GLY A 210 6.73 -28.56 1.49
N ALA A 211 6.69 -29.15 0.29
CA ALA A 211 6.56 -30.60 0.09
C ALA A 211 7.33 -31.06 -1.15
N PHE A 212 8.63 -31.29 -0.99
CA PHE A 212 9.56 -31.60 -2.09
C PHE A 212 9.59 -33.11 -2.34
N THR A 213 9.67 -33.54 -3.60
CA THR A 213 9.81 -34.97 -3.96
C THR A 213 11.27 -35.45 -3.96
N THR A 214 12.23 -34.52 -3.92
CA THR A 214 13.66 -34.79 -3.88
C THR A 214 14.27 -34.12 -2.65
N GLU A 215 15.28 -34.78 -2.07
CA GLU A 215 16.04 -34.21 -0.95
C GLU A 215 16.89 -33.01 -1.41
N SER A 216 17.35 -33.01 -2.67
CA SER A 216 18.12 -31.92 -3.28
C SER A 216 17.31 -30.63 -3.38
N GLY A 217 16.05 -30.68 -3.84
CA GLY A 217 15.17 -29.50 -3.88
C GLY A 217 14.89 -28.94 -2.49
N ALA A 218 14.64 -29.83 -1.51
CA ALA A 218 14.51 -29.41 -0.11
C ALA A 218 15.80 -28.75 0.42
N ARG A 219 16.98 -29.29 0.11
CA ARG A 219 18.27 -28.71 0.53
C ARG A 219 18.56 -27.35 -0.14
N ALA A 220 18.17 -27.16 -1.40
CA ALA A 220 18.30 -25.87 -2.09
C ALA A 220 17.45 -24.78 -1.42
N ARG A 221 16.13 -25.04 -1.24
CA ARG A 221 15.23 -24.11 -0.55
C ARG A 221 15.63 -23.89 0.92
N ALA A 222 16.17 -24.90 1.60
CA ALA A 222 16.71 -24.72 2.96
C ALA A 222 17.86 -23.70 3.02
N ALA A 223 18.79 -23.73 2.05
CA ALA A 223 19.88 -22.77 1.96
C ALA A 223 19.37 -21.34 1.68
N GLU A 224 18.34 -21.19 0.84
CA GLU A 224 17.68 -19.90 0.61
C GLU A 224 17.03 -19.36 1.88
N LEU A 225 16.28 -20.19 2.62
CA LEU A 225 15.67 -19.77 3.90
C LEU A 225 16.76 -19.35 4.91
N ILE A 226 17.88 -20.06 4.97
CA ILE A 226 19.03 -19.67 5.81
C ILE A 226 19.61 -18.32 5.37
N ALA A 227 19.78 -18.07 4.07
CA ALA A 227 20.23 -16.78 3.54
C ALA A 227 19.24 -15.63 3.81
N LEU A 228 17.94 -15.92 3.83
CA LEU A 228 16.89 -14.98 4.27
C LEU A 228 16.88 -14.77 5.79
N GLY A 229 17.65 -15.52 6.58
CA GLY A 229 17.74 -15.43 8.04
C GLY A 229 16.77 -16.33 8.80
N PHE A 230 16.44 -17.53 8.30
CA PHE A 230 15.82 -18.60 9.08
C PHE A 230 16.90 -19.51 9.66
N GLU A 231 17.02 -19.57 10.98
CA GLU A 231 18.00 -20.41 11.65
C GLU A 231 17.46 -21.84 11.88
N GLY A 232 18.35 -22.84 11.94
CA GLY A 232 17.98 -24.22 12.31
C GLY A 232 17.16 -25.01 11.28
N VAL A 233 17.02 -24.53 10.04
CA VAL A 233 16.23 -25.18 8.98
C VAL A 233 16.79 -26.57 8.64
N ALA A 234 16.02 -27.62 8.91
CA ALA A 234 16.42 -29.01 8.69
C ALA A 234 15.49 -29.73 7.70
N VAL A 235 16.02 -30.60 6.84
CA VAL A 235 15.21 -31.41 5.91
C VAL A 235 14.68 -32.65 6.62
N ALA A 236 13.36 -32.78 6.72
CA ALA A 236 12.66 -33.91 7.31
C ALA A 236 11.94 -34.74 6.24
N ARG A 237 12.12 -36.06 6.25
CA ARG A 237 11.43 -37.00 5.34
C ARG A 237 10.13 -37.50 5.98
N GLU A 238 9.02 -37.39 5.27
CA GLU A 238 7.69 -37.87 5.66
C GLU A 238 7.22 -38.98 4.70
N PRO A 239 6.70 -40.12 5.18
CA PRO A 239 5.94 -41.04 4.34
C PRO A 239 4.73 -40.32 3.75
N SER A 240 4.44 -40.55 2.47
CA SER A 240 3.31 -39.89 1.81
C SER A 240 2.74 -40.72 0.66
N SER A 241 1.42 -40.85 0.67
CA SER A 241 0.61 -41.43 -0.41
C SER A 241 0.35 -40.35 -1.47
N VAL A 242 1.39 -39.94 -2.20
CA VAL A 242 1.35 -38.81 -3.15
C VAL A 242 0.52 -39.19 -4.37
N ALA A 243 -0.76 -38.84 -4.35
CA ALA A 243 -1.69 -39.10 -5.44
C ALA A 243 -1.42 -38.16 -6.63
N ARG A 244 -0.47 -38.52 -7.50
CA ARG A 244 -0.07 -37.69 -8.66
C ARG A 244 -1.17 -37.68 -9.73
N PRO A 245 -1.53 -36.51 -10.29
CA PRO A 245 -2.40 -36.46 -11.46
C PRO A 245 -1.70 -37.12 -12.66
N ARG A 246 -2.42 -37.99 -13.36
CA ARG A 246 -2.02 -38.53 -14.67
C ARG A 246 -2.58 -37.74 -15.86
N ALA A 247 -3.52 -36.85 -15.56
CA ALA A 247 -4.16 -35.94 -16.49
C ALA A 247 -4.67 -34.70 -15.73
N LEU A 248 -4.98 -33.64 -16.48
CA LEU A 248 -5.63 -32.41 -16.00
C LEU A 248 -6.98 -32.26 -16.68
N VAL A 249 -7.96 -31.69 -15.99
CA VAL A 249 -9.30 -31.38 -16.50
C VAL A 249 -9.42 -29.88 -16.66
N LEU A 250 -9.71 -29.43 -17.88
CA LEU A 250 -9.97 -28.04 -18.24
C LEU A 250 -11.49 -27.84 -18.32
N ARG A 251 -12.04 -26.95 -17.49
CA ARG A 251 -13.46 -26.58 -17.46
C ARG A 251 -13.66 -25.12 -17.92
N PRO A 252 -13.83 -24.87 -19.23
CA PRO A 252 -14.33 -23.59 -19.73
C PRO A 252 -15.79 -23.35 -19.34
N SER A 253 -16.20 -22.09 -19.21
CA SER A 253 -17.63 -21.76 -19.15
C SER A 253 -18.32 -21.99 -20.49
N GLY A 254 -19.55 -22.51 -20.48
CA GLY A 254 -20.39 -22.73 -21.67
C GLY A 254 -19.92 -23.80 -22.65
N GLN A 255 -18.79 -24.48 -22.40
CA GLN A 255 -18.24 -25.54 -23.26
C GLN A 255 -18.02 -26.84 -22.45
N PRO A 256 -17.97 -28.02 -23.10
CA PRO A 256 -17.66 -29.28 -22.41
C PRO A 256 -16.26 -29.29 -21.77
N ALA A 257 -16.12 -29.96 -20.62
CA ALA A 257 -14.82 -30.16 -19.99
C ALA A 257 -13.91 -31.07 -20.84
N ILE A 258 -12.61 -30.77 -20.86
CA ILE A 258 -11.61 -31.51 -21.63
C ILE A 258 -10.57 -32.09 -20.67
N GLU A 259 -10.39 -33.41 -20.69
CA GLU A 259 -9.29 -34.08 -20.01
C GLU A 259 -8.06 -34.18 -20.93
N THR A 260 -6.87 -33.96 -20.38
CA THR A 260 -5.60 -34.02 -21.12
C THR A 260 -4.49 -34.67 -20.28
N SER A 261 -3.72 -35.59 -20.86
CA SER A 261 -2.54 -36.19 -20.23
C SER A 261 -1.32 -35.27 -20.19
N ALA A 262 -1.41 -34.06 -20.77
CA ALA A 262 -0.36 -33.06 -20.69
C ALA A 262 -0.30 -32.46 -19.28
N LEU A 263 0.74 -32.81 -18.51
CA LEU A 263 1.01 -32.28 -17.17
C LEU A 263 1.62 -30.87 -17.17
N THR A 264 2.02 -30.39 -18.35
CA THR A 264 2.36 -28.99 -18.63
C THR A 264 1.37 -28.45 -19.66
N LEU A 265 0.71 -27.35 -19.30
CA LEU A 265 -0.18 -26.58 -20.15
C LEU A 265 0.45 -25.22 -20.45
N TYR A 266 0.09 -24.66 -21.59
CA TYR A 266 0.41 -23.30 -21.97
C TYR A 266 -0.90 -22.52 -22.11
N ALA A 267 -0.93 -21.27 -21.65
CA ALA A 267 -2.04 -20.35 -21.91
C ALA A 267 -1.52 -19.14 -22.69
N VAL A 268 -2.07 -18.92 -23.90
CA VAL A 268 -1.57 -17.95 -24.90
C VAL A 268 -2.72 -17.03 -25.35
N PRO A 269 -2.59 -15.70 -25.24
CA PRO A 269 -3.65 -14.76 -25.60
C PRO A 269 -3.91 -14.69 -27.12
N ALA A 270 -5.08 -14.20 -27.54
CA ALA A 270 -5.39 -14.01 -28.97
C ALA A 270 -4.56 -12.91 -29.66
N SER A 271 -4.02 -11.94 -28.91
CA SER A 271 -3.13 -10.89 -29.43
C SER A 271 -2.11 -10.46 -28.38
N THR A 272 -1.00 -9.85 -28.80
CA THR A 272 0.01 -9.24 -27.89
C THR A 272 -0.53 -8.04 -27.09
N SER A 273 -1.73 -7.56 -27.46
CA SER A 273 -2.53 -6.54 -26.77
C SER A 273 -3.66 -7.11 -25.90
N ALA A 274 -3.70 -8.44 -25.73
CA ALA A 274 -4.63 -9.13 -24.84
C ALA A 274 -3.83 -9.80 -23.71
N PHE A 275 -4.44 -9.87 -22.52
CA PHE A 275 -3.78 -10.34 -21.30
C PHE A 275 -4.52 -11.54 -20.73
N ILE A 276 -3.80 -12.45 -20.10
CA ILE A 276 -4.39 -13.55 -19.32
C ILE A 276 -4.30 -13.17 -17.85
N GLU A 277 -5.42 -13.32 -17.15
CA GLU A 277 -5.54 -13.00 -15.73
C GLU A 277 -5.31 -14.23 -14.87
N VAL A 278 -4.53 -14.05 -13.80
CA VAL A 278 -4.36 -15.02 -12.72
C VAL A 278 -4.67 -14.31 -11.41
N ASP A 279 -5.57 -14.87 -10.61
CA ASP A 279 -6.11 -14.25 -9.39
C ASP A 279 -6.58 -12.79 -9.59
N GLY A 280 -7.20 -12.52 -10.74
CA GLY A 280 -7.69 -11.20 -11.13
C GLY A 280 -6.62 -10.19 -11.54
N ARG A 281 -5.37 -10.62 -11.76
CA ARG A 281 -4.25 -9.78 -12.23
C ARG A 281 -3.90 -10.13 -13.69
N PRO A 282 -4.03 -9.20 -14.66
CA PRO A 282 -3.62 -9.42 -16.05
C PRO A 282 -2.08 -9.42 -16.23
N TYR A 283 -1.58 -10.37 -17.03
CA TYR A 283 -0.17 -10.51 -17.39
C TYR A 283 0.06 -10.43 -18.91
N ARG A 284 1.27 -9.97 -19.29
CA ARG A 284 1.78 -9.94 -20.67
C ARG A 284 2.42 -11.28 -21.05
N GLY A 285 2.68 -11.49 -22.33
CA GLY A 285 3.31 -12.71 -22.82
C GLY A 285 2.38 -13.92 -22.73
N TYR A 286 2.85 -15.01 -22.15
CA TYR A 286 2.07 -16.25 -21.97
C TYR A 286 2.30 -16.87 -20.58
N LEU A 287 1.51 -17.88 -20.24
CA LEU A 287 1.68 -18.66 -19.01
C LEU A 287 2.12 -20.09 -19.33
N GLU A 288 3.13 -20.58 -18.61
CA GLU A 288 3.45 -22.00 -18.47
C GLU A 288 2.86 -22.47 -17.15
N ILE A 289 2.10 -23.56 -17.18
CA ILE A 289 1.32 -24.06 -16.05
C ILE A 289 1.62 -25.54 -15.91
N PHE A 290 2.20 -25.95 -14.78
CA PHE A 290 2.49 -27.36 -14.51
C PHE A 290 2.16 -27.71 -13.07
N VAL A 291 2.00 -29.01 -12.82
CA VAL A 291 1.89 -29.55 -11.46
C VAL A 291 3.29 -29.81 -10.93
N ASN A 292 3.64 -29.17 -9.82
CA ASN A 292 4.97 -29.26 -9.22
C ASN A 292 5.14 -30.52 -8.35
N ALA A 293 6.33 -30.64 -7.74
CA ALA A 293 6.66 -31.73 -6.81
C ALA A 293 5.63 -31.94 -5.68
N SER A 294 5.00 -30.85 -5.20
CA SER A 294 4.02 -30.86 -4.11
C SER A 294 2.60 -31.24 -4.57
N ASN A 295 2.38 -31.66 -5.82
CA ASN A 295 1.06 -31.82 -6.47
C ASN A 295 0.23 -30.52 -6.60
N LEU A 296 0.82 -29.36 -6.32
CA LEU A 296 0.16 -28.06 -6.48
C LEU A 296 0.45 -27.49 -7.86
N PHE A 297 -0.43 -26.63 -8.37
CA PHE A 297 -0.11 -25.87 -9.58
C PHE A 297 1.10 -24.96 -9.34
N THR A 298 1.81 -24.67 -10.42
CA THR A 298 2.84 -23.63 -10.50
C THR A 298 2.64 -22.91 -11.81
N VAL A 299 2.39 -21.61 -11.70
CA VAL A 299 2.08 -20.72 -12.81
C VAL A 299 3.28 -19.82 -13.02
N VAL A 300 3.88 -19.93 -14.20
CA VAL A 300 5.08 -19.22 -14.59
C VAL A 300 4.70 -18.29 -15.75
N ASN A 301 4.77 -16.99 -15.53
CA ASN A 301 4.57 -16.03 -16.60
C ASN A 301 5.86 -15.89 -17.41
N VAL A 302 5.81 -16.21 -18.70
CA VAL A 302 6.92 -16.02 -19.62
C VAL A 302 6.66 -14.77 -20.44
N VAL A 303 7.56 -13.81 -20.29
CA VAL A 303 7.36 -12.43 -20.72
C VAL A 303 8.70 -11.82 -21.15
N ASN A 304 8.68 -10.83 -22.04
CA ASN A 304 9.86 -10.05 -22.37
C ASN A 304 10.38 -9.30 -21.11
N LEU A 305 11.70 -9.18 -20.96
CA LEU A 305 12.35 -8.57 -19.81
C LEU A 305 11.88 -7.12 -19.54
N GLU A 306 11.71 -6.31 -20.58
CA GLU A 306 11.27 -4.92 -20.44
C GLU A 306 9.78 -4.84 -20.11
N ASP A 307 8.96 -5.77 -20.61
CA ASP A 307 7.55 -5.93 -20.22
C ASP A 307 7.36 -6.48 -18.78
N TYR A 308 8.31 -7.25 -18.27
CA TYR A 308 8.40 -7.60 -16.84
C TYR A 308 8.69 -6.36 -15.99
N LEU A 309 9.70 -5.56 -16.37
CA LEU A 309 10.11 -4.37 -15.63
C LEU A 309 9.01 -3.32 -15.52
N LYS A 310 8.14 -3.17 -16.53
CA LYS A 310 6.93 -2.33 -16.47
C LYS A 310 5.97 -2.71 -15.33
N GLY A 311 5.94 -3.98 -14.93
CA GLY A 311 5.15 -4.49 -13.79
C GLY A 311 5.93 -4.61 -12.47
N VAL A 312 7.24 -4.33 -12.45
CA VAL A 312 8.10 -4.31 -11.25
C VAL A 312 8.43 -2.89 -10.82
N VAL A 313 9.01 -2.08 -11.71
CA VAL A 313 9.53 -0.74 -11.40
C VAL A 313 8.49 0.15 -10.70
N PRO A 314 7.24 0.30 -11.17
CA PRO A 314 6.21 1.09 -10.47
C PRO A 314 5.57 0.37 -9.27
N ALA A 315 5.78 -0.93 -9.09
CA ALA A 315 5.36 -1.65 -7.89
C ALA A 315 6.39 -1.51 -6.74
N GLU A 316 7.65 -1.25 -7.09
CA GLU A 316 8.79 -0.99 -6.20
C GLU A 316 8.92 0.50 -5.84
N LEU A 317 8.95 1.37 -6.86
CA LEU A 317 9.04 2.82 -6.74
C LEU A 317 7.97 3.47 -7.62
N SER A 318 6.76 3.63 -7.08
CA SER A 318 5.59 4.10 -7.82
C SER A 318 5.68 5.59 -8.21
N PRO A 319 5.64 5.95 -9.51
CA PRO A 319 5.58 7.35 -9.95
C PRO A 319 4.44 8.16 -9.30
N ALA A 320 3.27 7.55 -9.08
CA ALA A 320 2.13 8.19 -8.39
C ALA A 320 2.38 8.58 -6.92
N VAL A 321 3.56 8.26 -6.36
CA VAL A 321 4.04 8.71 -5.04
C VAL A 321 5.41 9.41 -5.14
N PHE A 322 6.21 9.03 -6.15
CA PHE A 322 7.59 9.45 -6.34
C PHE A 322 7.83 9.88 -7.82
N PRO A 323 7.25 11.00 -8.28
CA PRO A 323 7.18 11.38 -9.71
C PRO A 323 8.49 11.98 -10.27
N GLU A 324 9.62 11.29 -10.12
CA GLU A 324 10.94 11.76 -10.58
C GLU A 324 11.57 10.73 -11.54
N LYS A 325 11.42 10.96 -12.84
CA LYS A 325 11.76 10.02 -13.92
C LYS A 325 13.19 9.45 -13.83
N GLU A 326 14.16 10.22 -13.35
CA GLU A 326 15.55 9.77 -13.15
C GLU A 326 15.70 8.73 -12.01
N ALA A 327 14.92 8.83 -10.94
CA ALA A 327 14.88 7.79 -9.92
C ALA A 327 14.20 6.51 -10.42
N ILE A 328 13.17 6.66 -11.26
CA ILE A 328 12.47 5.54 -11.89
C ILE A 328 13.41 4.80 -12.87
N LYS A 329 14.26 5.51 -13.62
CA LYS A 329 15.35 4.92 -14.41
C LYS A 329 16.37 4.18 -13.55
N ALA A 330 16.79 4.76 -12.43
CA ALA A 330 17.72 4.10 -11.51
C ALA A 330 17.13 2.77 -10.98
N GLN A 331 15.84 2.78 -10.60
CA GLN A 331 15.11 1.57 -10.23
C GLN A 331 15.01 0.56 -11.39
N ALA A 332 14.84 1.01 -12.64
CA ALA A 332 14.80 0.14 -13.82
C ALA A 332 16.14 -0.56 -14.09
N LEU A 333 17.27 0.14 -14.08
CA LEU A 333 18.60 -0.50 -14.24
C LEU A 333 18.93 -1.45 -13.08
N ALA A 334 18.63 -1.05 -11.84
CA ALA A 334 18.84 -1.92 -10.67
C ALA A 334 18.01 -3.20 -10.79
N ALA A 335 16.72 -3.08 -11.12
CA ALA A 335 15.84 -4.23 -11.31
C ALA A 335 16.27 -5.12 -12.50
N ARG A 336 16.60 -4.54 -13.66
CA ARG A 336 17.09 -5.27 -14.84
C ARG A 336 18.36 -6.06 -14.52
N THR A 337 19.28 -5.45 -13.78
CA THR A 337 20.52 -6.10 -13.37
C THR A 337 20.26 -7.22 -12.35
N TYR A 338 19.43 -6.97 -11.34
CA TYR A 338 19.07 -7.95 -10.30
C TYR A 338 18.48 -9.22 -10.91
N VAL A 339 17.47 -9.10 -11.78
CA VAL A 339 16.83 -10.28 -12.39
C VAL A 339 17.73 -11.03 -13.36
N LEU A 340 18.61 -10.33 -14.11
CA LEU A 340 19.59 -10.98 -14.98
C LEU A 340 20.71 -11.69 -14.19
N LYS A 341 21.16 -11.09 -13.08
CA LYS A 341 22.13 -11.70 -12.14
C LYS A 341 21.59 -12.98 -11.48
N ARG A 342 20.27 -13.05 -11.31
CA ARG A 342 19.55 -14.11 -10.58
C ARG A 342 18.69 -15.01 -11.48
N ARG A 343 18.89 -14.96 -12.81
CA ARG A 343 18.22 -15.87 -13.76
C ARG A 343 18.60 -17.32 -13.44
N GLY A 344 17.61 -18.21 -13.41
CA GLY A 344 17.75 -19.60 -12.96
C GLY A 344 17.85 -19.79 -11.43
N GLN A 345 17.62 -18.76 -10.59
CA GLN A 345 17.65 -18.93 -9.12
C GLN A 345 16.65 -20.00 -8.62
N PHE A 346 15.57 -20.24 -9.37
CA PHE A 346 14.52 -21.21 -9.06
C PHE A 346 14.37 -22.30 -10.14
N ASP A 347 15.47 -22.68 -10.82
CA ASP A 347 15.47 -23.74 -11.84
C ASP A 347 14.95 -25.09 -11.29
N ALA A 348 15.13 -25.36 -9.99
CA ALA A 348 14.61 -26.54 -9.31
C ALA A 348 13.07 -26.54 -9.19
N GLU A 349 12.46 -25.36 -9.05
CA GLU A 349 11.01 -25.13 -9.07
C GLU A 349 10.48 -24.88 -10.49
N GLY A 350 11.38 -24.74 -11.47
CA GLY A 350 11.07 -24.64 -12.89
C GLY A 350 10.87 -23.22 -13.43
N TYR A 351 11.40 -22.17 -12.79
CA TYR A 351 11.32 -20.77 -13.26
C TYR A 351 12.56 -19.94 -12.91
N ASP A 352 12.73 -18.76 -13.49
CA ASP A 352 13.93 -17.93 -13.28
C ASP A 352 13.89 -17.17 -11.94
N ILE A 353 12.77 -16.49 -11.65
CA ILE A 353 12.63 -15.52 -10.56
C ILE A 353 11.23 -15.55 -9.95
N CYS A 354 11.08 -15.25 -8.66
CA CYS A 354 9.77 -15.14 -7.99
C CYS A 354 9.13 -13.75 -8.14
N ALA A 355 7.80 -13.68 -8.03
CA ALA A 355 7.01 -12.43 -8.14
C ALA A 355 6.84 -11.65 -6.82
N THR A 356 7.42 -12.13 -5.72
CA THR A 356 7.18 -11.65 -4.34
C THR A 356 8.37 -10.88 -3.76
N PRO A 357 8.22 -10.14 -2.64
CA PRO A 357 9.29 -9.32 -2.04
C PRO A 357 10.56 -10.08 -1.60
N ALA A 358 10.60 -11.41 -1.70
CA ALA A 358 11.82 -12.20 -1.55
C ALA A 358 12.75 -12.07 -2.78
N CYS A 359 12.19 -11.72 -3.94
CA CYS A 359 12.91 -11.39 -5.17
C CYS A 359 12.66 -9.91 -5.51
N GLN A 360 11.59 -9.62 -6.26
CA GLN A 360 11.13 -8.29 -6.64
C GLN A 360 9.60 -8.31 -6.73
N VAL A 361 8.94 -7.19 -6.41
CA VAL A 361 7.47 -7.13 -6.42
C VAL A 361 6.94 -7.05 -7.86
N TYR A 362 6.51 -8.17 -8.44
CA TYR A 362 5.88 -8.20 -9.76
C TYR A 362 4.34 -8.22 -9.66
N ARG A 363 3.68 -7.32 -10.39
CA ARG A 363 2.21 -7.14 -10.35
C ARG A 363 1.52 -7.19 -11.71
N GLY A 364 2.23 -7.60 -12.76
CA GLY A 364 1.69 -7.65 -14.12
C GLY A 364 1.27 -6.26 -14.63
N VAL A 365 0.30 -6.24 -15.54
CA VAL A 365 -0.17 -5.01 -16.21
C VAL A 365 -0.82 -4.03 -15.23
N SER A 366 -1.39 -4.52 -14.12
CA SER A 366 -2.08 -3.68 -13.13
C SER A 366 -1.19 -2.71 -12.35
N ALA A 367 0.14 -2.77 -12.49
CA ALA A 367 1.05 -1.78 -11.90
C ALA A 367 1.62 -0.79 -12.92
N GLU A 368 1.43 -0.99 -14.22
CA GLU A 368 2.01 -0.14 -15.26
C GLU A 368 1.57 1.33 -15.12
N GLN A 369 2.54 2.24 -15.25
CA GLN A 369 2.33 3.69 -15.20
C GLN A 369 3.15 4.35 -16.31
N PRO A 370 2.62 5.35 -17.04
CA PRO A 370 3.27 5.91 -18.24
C PRO A 370 4.74 6.31 -18.03
N MET A 371 5.05 7.08 -16.97
CA MET A 371 6.42 7.50 -16.65
C MET A 371 7.36 6.31 -16.38
N ALA A 372 6.88 5.24 -15.73
CA ALA A 372 7.69 4.04 -15.50
C ALA A 372 7.88 3.22 -16.78
N ASN A 373 6.83 3.09 -17.60
CA ASN A 373 6.93 2.42 -18.89
C ASN A 373 7.93 3.13 -19.82
N GLU A 374 7.92 4.45 -19.80
CA GLU A 374 8.87 5.30 -20.55
C GLU A 374 10.30 5.20 -19.99
N ALA A 375 10.49 5.30 -18.67
CA ALA A 375 11.81 5.16 -18.04
C ALA A 375 12.44 3.76 -18.24
N VAL A 376 11.63 2.70 -18.31
CA VAL A 376 12.07 1.36 -18.73
C VAL A 376 12.51 1.37 -20.19
N LEU A 377 11.72 1.97 -21.09
CA LEU A 377 12.01 2.06 -22.53
C LEU A 377 13.24 2.92 -22.86
N GLU A 378 13.48 4.01 -22.13
CA GLU A 378 14.69 4.85 -22.25
C GLU A 378 15.97 4.17 -21.75
N THR A 379 15.85 3.04 -21.03
CA THR A 379 16.98 2.33 -20.41
C THR A 379 17.14 0.88 -20.90
N VAL A 380 16.46 0.50 -21.98
CA VAL A 380 16.45 -0.89 -22.52
C VAL A 380 17.85 -1.47 -22.64
N GLY A 381 18.04 -2.66 -22.05
CA GLY A 381 19.32 -3.36 -22.04
C GLY A 381 20.46 -2.71 -21.23
N GLU A 382 20.27 -1.53 -20.61
CA GLU A 382 21.28 -0.96 -19.71
C GLU A 382 21.29 -1.70 -18.36
N VAL A 383 22.49 -2.13 -17.95
CA VAL A 383 22.74 -2.96 -16.75
C VAL A 383 23.99 -2.49 -16.01
N LEU A 384 24.08 -2.79 -14.72
CA LEU A 384 25.25 -2.49 -13.89
C LEU A 384 26.24 -3.65 -13.89
N THR A 385 27.52 -3.32 -13.98
CA THR A 385 28.62 -4.29 -14.02
C THR A 385 29.77 -3.88 -13.11
N TYR A 386 30.48 -4.88 -12.56
CA TYR A 386 31.74 -4.72 -11.84
C TYR A 386 32.73 -5.75 -12.36
N ASN A 387 33.93 -5.31 -12.76
CA ASN A 387 34.94 -6.14 -13.44
C ASN A 387 34.37 -6.95 -14.63
N GLY A 388 33.41 -6.39 -15.37
CA GLY A 388 32.74 -7.01 -16.52
C GLY A 388 31.61 -7.99 -16.19
N ALA A 389 31.44 -8.40 -14.93
CA ALA A 389 30.33 -9.24 -14.49
C ALA A 389 29.13 -8.42 -14.03
N LEU A 390 27.91 -8.96 -14.14
CA LEU A 390 26.72 -8.36 -13.54
C LEU A 390 26.86 -8.30 -12.01
N VAL A 391 26.44 -7.19 -11.41
CA VAL A 391 26.41 -7.00 -9.96
C VAL A 391 25.14 -7.54 -9.32
N ASP A 392 25.18 -7.89 -8.03
CA ASP A 392 23.94 -8.08 -7.26
C ASP A 392 23.35 -6.72 -6.89
N ALA A 393 22.47 -6.19 -7.75
CA ALA A 393 21.93 -4.84 -7.65
C ALA A 393 20.83 -4.70 -6.58
N LEU A 394 21.14 -5.05 -5.32
CA LEU A 394 20.23 -4.97 -4.19
C LEU A 394 19.72 -3.53 -3.96
N TYR A 395 18.48 -3.38 -3.50
CA TYR A 395 17.87 -2.09 -3.17
C TYR A 395 16.93 -2.21 -1.98
N THR A 396 16.73 -1.12 -1.25
CA THR A 396 15.95 -1.06 -0.01
C THR A 396 15.06 0.18 0.02
N SER A 397 13.82 0.08 0.49
CA SER A 397 12.84 1.17 0.43
C SER A 397 13.36 2.47 1.06
N THR A 398 13.71 2.43 2.34
CA THR A 398 14.14 3.61 3.11
C THR A 398 15.34 3.21 3.96
N CYS A 399 16.49 3.85 3.82
CA CYS A 399 17.72 3.42 4.51
C CYS A 399 17.89 4.03 5.91
N GLY A 400 17.10 5.04 6.28
CA GLY A 400 17.24 5.79 7.53
C GLY A 400 18.42 6.76 7.52
N GLY A 401 18.76 7.31 6.35
CA GLY A 401 19.87 8.25 6.15
C GLY A 401 21.23 7.64 5.83
N ARG A 402 21.48 6.34 6.06
CA ARG A 402 22.68 5.60 5.59
C ARG A 402 22.36 4.16 5.21
N THR A 403 22.93 3.71 4.08
CA THR A 403 22.90 2.30 3.68
C THR A 403 23.98 1.51 4.46
N GLU A 404 23.88 0.20 4.53
CA GLU A 404 24.82 -0.70 5.24
C GLU A 404 25.62 -1.57 4.26
N ASN A 405 26.76 -2.10 4.71
CA ASN A 405 27.54 -3.05 3.91
C ASN A 405 26.82 -4.41 3.78
N ALA A 406 27.02 -5.12 2.66
CA ALA A 406 26.42 -6.43 2.43
C ALA A 406 26.81 -7.49 3.48
N GLU A 407 28.08 -7.57 3.90
CA GLU A 407 28.52 -8.62 4.83
C GLU A 407 27.88 -8.51 6.22
N ASN A 408 27.49 -7.31 6.62
CA ASN A 408 26.82 -7.06 7.90
C ASN A 408 25.33 -7.49 7.91
N VAL A 409 24.75 -7.83 6.75
CA VAL A 409 23.33 -8.18 6.59
C VAL A 409 23.14 -9.58 6.00
N PHE A 410 23.93 -9.92 4.97
CA PHE A 410 23.87 -11.16 4.19
C PHE A 410 25.15 -12.03 4.30
N GLY A 411 26.13 -11.63 5.10
CA GLY A 411 27.35 -12.40 5.39
C GLY A 411 28.49 -12.30 4.36
N ASN A 412 28.19 -12.02 3.08
CA ASN A 412 29.19 -11.91 2.02
C ASN A 412 29.53 -10.43 1.71
N PRO A 413 30.83 -10.06 1.63
CA PRO A 413 31.25 -8.71 1.24
C PRO A 413 31.26 -8.55 -0.29
N GLU A 414 30.72 -7.43 -0.78
CA GLU A 414 30.68 -7.09 -2.21
C GLU A 414 31.18 -5.64 -2.39
N PRO A 415 32.22 -5.36 -3.22
CA PRO A 415 32.87 -4.04 -3.27
C PRO A 415 31.95 -2.87 -3.62
N TYR A 416 30.86 -3.15 -4.34
CA TYR A 416 29.84 -2.20 -4.78
C TYR A 416 28.59 -2.18 -3.88
N LEU A 417 28.51 -3.00 -2.82
CA LEU A 417 27.44 -2.97 -1.82
C LEU A 417 27.96 -2.51 -0.46
N VAL A 418 28.63 -1.35 -0.46
CA VAL A 418 29.20 -0.71 0.72
C VAL A 418 28.33 0.44 1.23
N SER A 419 28.45 0.71 2.53
CA SER A 419 27.63 1.65 3.30
C SER A 419 27.80 3.13 2.90
N ARG A 420 26.83 3.69 2.17
CA ARG A 420 26.81 5.05 1.61
C ARG A 420 25.95 6.02 2.42
N ALA A 421 26.27 7.32 2.31
CA ALA A 421 25.44 8.40 2.85
C ALA A 421 24.17 8.59 2.00
N CYS A 422 23.05 8.92 2.62
CA CYS A 422 21.79 9.25 1.93
C CYS A 422 21.42 10.70 2.26
N PHE A 423 22.36 11.63 2.06
CA PHE A 423 22.20 13.07 2.29
C PHE A 423 23.21 13.86 1.45
N LEU A 424 22.95 15.16 1.29
CA LEU A 424 23.86 16.13 0.67
C LEU A 424 24.75 16.78 1.73
N GLU A 425 26.07 16.68 1.56
CA GLU A 425 27.03 17.42 2.40
C GLU A 425 27.32 18.83 1.85
N SER A 426 27.06 19.09 0.57
CA SER A 426 27.63 20.24 -0.17
C SER A 426 26.64 21.19 -0.88
N ARG A 427 25.33 20.93 -0.87
CA ARG A 427 24.29 21.81 -1.47
C ARG A 427 23.29 22.34 -0.44
N LEU A 428 23.76 22.71 0.74
CA LEU A 428 22.96 23.35 1.80
C LEU A 428 22.85 24.85 1.53
N ALA A 429 21.65 25.34 1.19
CA ALA A 429 21.38 26.77 1.19
C ALA A 429 20.86 27.23 2.57
N VAL A 430 21.19 28.46 2.96
CA VAL A 430 20.70 29.07 4.20
C VAL A 430 19.83 30.27 3.86
N MET A 431 18.53 30.13 4.09
CA MET A 431 17.59 31.24 3.99
C MET A 431 17.49 31.93 5.35
N THR A 432 17.58 33.27 5.36
CA THR A 432 17.54 34.09 6.59
C THR A 432 16.41 35.11 6.48
N ALA A 433 15.61 35.24 7.53
CA ALA A 433 14.47 36.14 7.55
C ALA A 433 14.92 37.60 7.50
N SER A 434 14.35 38.38 6.58
CA SER A 434 14.62 39.81 6.44
C SER A 434 13.77 40.61 7.42
N ASN A 435 14.40 41.31 8.36
CA ASN A 435 13.76 41.99 9.50
C ASN A 435 12.84 41.04 10.29
N PRO A 436 13.41 40.04 11.01
CA PRO A 436 12.67 38.98 11.65
C PRO A 436 11.63 39.50 12.66
N ARG A 437 10.44 38.89 12.63
CA ARG A 437 9.32 39.14 13.54
C ARG A 437 8.70 37.79 13.93
N PRO A 438 8.73 37.37 15.20
CA PRO A 438 8.33 36.03 15.63
C PRO A 438 6.80 35.86 15.76
N LEU A 439 6.08 36.11 14.66
CA LEU A 439 4.62 35.95 14.58
C LEU A 439 4.21 34.49 14.43
N SER A 440 2.98 34.16 14.82
CA SER A 440 2.37 32.89 14.43
C SER A 440 2.14 32.84 12.91
N LEU A 441 2.08 31.63 12.34
CA LEU A 441 1.86 31.44 10.90
C LEU A 441 0.57 32.13 10.43
N GLU A 442 -0.46 32.08 11.27
CA GLU A 442 -1.77 32.68 11.03
C GLU A 442 -1.67 34.21 10.95
N ALA A 443 -1.02 34.85 11.93
CA ALA A 443 -0.82 36.30 11.96
C ALA A 443 0.04 36.80 10.78
N ALA A 444 1.14 36.11 10.48
CA ALA A 444 2.00 36.43 9.34
C ALA A 444 1.27 36.30 8.00
N THR A 445 0.54 35.20 7.78
CA THR A 445 -0.20 35.00 6.53
C THR A 445 -1.30 36.05 6.37
N LEU A 446 -2.01 36.42 7.44
CA LEU A 446 -3.03 37.48 7.38
C LEU A 446 -2.45 38.88 7.16
N GLU A 447 -1.21 39.17 7.59
CA GLU A 447 -0.49 40.40 7.19
C GLU A 447 -0.19 40.39 5.69
N ARG A 448 0.33 39.28 5.17
CA ARG A 448 0.72 39.16 3.75
C ARG A 448 -0.47 39.19 2.78
N LEU A 449 -1.63 38.69 3.22
CA LEU A 449 -2.91 38.85 2.51
C LEU A 449 -3.57 40.24 2.72
N GLY A 450 -3.00 41.12 3.54
CA GLY A 450 -3.57 42.43 3.88
C GLY A 450 -4.85 42.37 4.73
N ILE A 451 -5.19 41.21 5.29
CA ILE A 451 -6.45 40.97 6.02
C ILE A 451 -6.37 41.54 7.43
N ALA A 452 -5.32 41.24 8.19
CA ALA A 452 -5.09 41.73 9.54
C ALA A 452 -3.65 42.25 9.68
N PRO A 453 -3.37 43.26 10.53
CA PRO A 453 -2.00 43.70 10.78
C PRO A 453 -1.21 42.60 11.50
N ALA A 454 0.11 42.54 11.29
CA ALA A 454 1.01 41.60 11.95
C ALA A 454 0.89 41.59 13.49
N GLU A 455 0.76 42.76 14.08
CA GLU A 455 0.66 42.99 15.52
C GLU A 455 -0.38 44.09 15.79
N SER A 456 -0.85 44.21 17.03
CA SER A 456 -1.80 45.26 17.42
C SER A 456 -1.74 45.55 18.91
N GLU A 457 -1.17 46.69 19.28
CA GLU A 457 -1.13 47.16 20.67
C GLU A 457 -2.51 47.52 21.24
N GLY A 458 -2.65 47.40 22.56
CA GLY A 458 -3.85 47.78 23.31
C GLY A 458 -5.07 46.90 23.04
N LEU A 459 -6.17 47.22 23.73
CA LEU A 459 -7.40 46.44 23.70
C LEU A 459 -7.99 46.34 22.28
N LEU A 460 -8.32 45.12 21.85
CA LEU A 460 -8.98 44.87 20.57
C LEU A 460 -10.48 45.15 20.70
N THR A 461 -10.95 46.13 19.93
CA THR A 461 -12.35 46.55 19.89
C THR A 461 -13.03 46.11 18.61
N VAL A 462 -14.36 46.01 18.63
CA VAL A 462 -15.16 45.64 17.45
C VAL A 462 -14.86 46.55 16.25
N SER A 463 -14.68 47.85 16.49
CA SER A 463 -14.31 48.83 15.48
C SER A 463 -12.93 48.59 14.83
N ARG A 464 -11.98 47.98 15.54
CA ARG A 464 -10.65 47.61 15.02
C ARG A 464 -10.69 46.28 14.26
N VAL A 465 -11.44 45.31 14.77
CA VAL A 465 -11.46 43.92 14.28
C VAL A 465 -12.43 43.71 13.11
N ARG A 466 -13.57 44.43 13.06
CA ARG A 466 -14.56 44.28 11.97
C ARG A 466 -13.93 44.43 10.57
N PRO A 467 -13.07 45.43 10.27
CA PRO A 467 -12.42 45.52 8.97
C PRO A 467 -11.56 44.31 8.59
N TRP A 468 -11.07 43.55 9.58
CA TRP A 468 -10.31 42.31 9.33
C TRP A 468 -11.26 41.15 8.99
N VAL A 469 -12.42 41.09 9.67
CA VAL A 469 -13.50 40.15 9.34
C VAL A 469 -14.06 40.45 7.94
N GLU A 470 -14.29 41.72 7.60
CA GLU A 470 -14.75 42.16 6.27
C GLU A 470 -13.77 41.74 5.16
N ARG A 471 -12.46 41.95 5.35
CA ARG A 471 -11.44 41.52 4.38
C ARG A 471 -11.29 39.99 4.31
N ALA A 472 -11.42 39.28 5.42
CA ALA A 472 -11.41 37.81 5.41
C ALA A 472 -12.61 37.22 4.66
N ILE A 473 -13.78 37.86 4.76
CA ILE A 473 -15.01 37.47 4.04
C ILE A 473 -14.91 37.82 2.54
N ALA A 474 -14.34 38.99 2.21
CA ALA A 474 -14.08 39.37 0.83
C ALA A 474 -13.07 38.46 0.13
N TYR A 475 -12.00 38.05 0.85
CA TYR A 475 -10.97 37.13 0.34
C TYR A 475 -11.56 35.78 -0.08
N ILE A 476 -12.50 35.23 0.69
CA ILE A 476 -13.22 33.97 0.35
C ILE A 476 -14.39 34.17 -0.64
N GLY A 477 -14.35 35.24 -1.45
CA GLY A 477 -15.31 35.51 -2.51
C GLY A 477 -16.73 35.86 -2.05
N GLN A 478 -16.92 36.33 -0.81
CA GLN A 478 -18.23 36.64 -0.26
C GLN A 478 -18.40 38.13 0.06
N THR A 479 -19.62 38.65 -0.11
CA THR A 479 -19.98 40.02 0.27
C THR A 479 -20.40 40.08 1.75
N PRO A 480 -19.77 40.90 2.60
CA PRO A 480 -20.16 41.03 4.00
C PRO A 480 -21.59 41.58 4.20
N CYS A 481 -22.30 41.06 5.21
CA CYS A 481 -23.70 41.40 5.52
C CYS A 481 -23.90 42.39 6.70
N PHE A 482 -22.86 43.11 7.11
CA PHE A 482 -22.90 44.04 8.27
C PHE A 482 -23.96 45.14 8.13
N LYS A 483 -24.69 45.43 9.22
CA LYS A 483 -25.85 46.34 9.21
C LYS A 483 -25.63 47.66 9.95
N ALA A 484 -24.87 47.65 11.04
CA ALA A 484 -24.57 48.84 11.84
C ALA A 484 -23.23 48.67 12.57
N PRO A 485 -22.45 49.75 12.83
CA PRO A 485 -21.21 49.67 13.58
C PRO A 485 -21.48 49.34 15.06
N ALA A 486 -20.77 48.34 15.58
CA ALA A 486 -20.78 48.00 17.00
C ALA A 486 -19.45 48.42 17.67
N ALA A 487 -19.49 48.63 18.99
CA ALA A 487 -18.38 49.14 19.79
C ALA A 487 -18.23 48.34 21.10
N GLY A 488 -17.06 48.45 21.72
CA GLY A 488 -16.67 47.65 22.89
C GLY A 488 -15.53 46.66 22.59
N PRO A 489 -15.06 45.92 23.60
CA PRO A 489 -14.02 44.89 23.45
C PRO A 489 -14.51 43.72 22.58
N VAL A 490 -13.59 42.95 21.99
CA VAL A 490 -13.92 41.68 21.33
C VAL A 490 -13.64 40.52 22.27
N ASP A 491 -14.69 39.89 22.80
CA ASP A 491 -14.62 38.57 23.41
C ASP A 491 -15.04 37.46 22.42
N VAL A 492 -15.01 36.21 22.88
CA VAL A 492 -15.38 35.03 22.07
C VAL A 492 -16.83 35.07 21.56
N VAL A 493 -17.76 35.62 22.34
CA VAL A 493 -19.16 35.78 21.95
C VAL A 493 -19.27 36.83 20.85
N THR A 494 -18.64 37.98 21.05
CA THR A 494 -18.61 39.12 20.14
C THR A 494 -17.98 38.76 18.79
N LEU A 495 -16.87 38.01 18.79
CA LEU A 495 -16.26 37.51 17.55
C LEU A 495 -17.18 36.54 16.80
N SER A 496 -17.86 35.62 17.51
CA SER A 496 -18.85 34.73 16.88
C SER A 496 -20.03 35.51 16.28
N GLY A 497 -20.43 36.61 16.91
CA GLY A 497 -21.41 37.56 16.41
C GLY A 497 -20.97 38.24 15.12
N LEU A 498 -19.74 38.77 15.07
CA LEU A 498 -19.19 39.41 13.87
C LEU A 498 -19.05 38.44 12.68
N LEU A 499 -18.64 37.20 12.94
CA LEU A 499 -18.61 36.15 11.91
C LEU A 499 -20.02 35.86 11.39
N ALA A 500 -21.01 35.73 12.28
CA ALA A 500 -22.38 35.40 11.91
C ALA A 500 -23.13 36.56 11.21
N GLU A 501 -22.90 37.81 11.61
CA GLU A 501 -23.41 39.00 10.93
C GLU A 501 -22.76 39.13 9.55
N GLY A 502 -21.43 39.09 9.49
CA GLY A 502 -20.65 39.25 8.27
C GLY A 502 -20.96 38.19 7.21
N LEU A 503 -21.01 36.90 7.57
CA LEU A 503 -21.26 35.79 6.65
C LEU A 503 -22.76 35.57 6.33
N CYS A 504 -23.62 36.55 6.64
CA CYS A 504 -25.07 36.48 6.44
C CYS A 504 -25.77 35.31 7.16
N TRP A 505 -25.15 34.76 8.23
CA TRP A 505 -25.56 33.52 8.87
C TRP A 505 -26.84 33.65 9.71
N GLU A 506 -27.19 34.82 10.21
CA GLU A 506 -28.40 35.04 11.05
C GLU A 506 -29.67 34.39 10.46
N ARG A 507 -29.86 34.48 9.13
CA ARG A 507 -31.02 33.94 8.42
C ARG A 507 -30.94 32.42 8.18
N ARG A 508 -29.78 31.80 8.41
CA ARG A 508 -29.50 30.37 8.20
C ARG A 508 -29.41 29.60 9.52
N LEU A 509 -28.81 30.18 10.56
CA LEU A 509 -28.55 29.51 11.85
C LEU A 509 -29.78 28.89 12.52
N PRO A 510 -30.99 29.49 12.51
CA PRO A 510 -32.20 28.85 13.04
C PRO A 510 -32.56 27.51 12.38
N PHE A 511 -32.06 27.25 11.17
CA PHE A 511 -32.26 26.00 10.42
C PHE A 511 -31.04 25.07 10.43
N LEU A 512 -29.86 25.57 10.85
CA LEU A 512 -28.60 24.82 10.88
C LEU A 512 -28.23 24.32 12.29
N VAL A 513 -28.67 25.03 13.35
CA VAL A 513 -28.41 24.67 14.75
C VAL A 513 -29.69 24.86 15.57
N SER A 514 -30.23 23.76 16.09
CA SER A 514 -31.40 23.85 16.98
C SER A 514 -31.00 24.43 18.35
N GLU A 515 -32.00 24.82 19.16
CA GLU A 515 -31.72 25.34 20.50
C GLU A 515 -31.19 24.26 21.44
N LEU A 516 -31.54 22.99 21.18
CA LEU A 516 -31.02 21.84 21.91
C LEU A 516 -29.57 21.51 21.54
N ASP A 517 -29.19 21.69 20.27
CA ASP A 517 -27.80 21.52 19.84
C ASP A 517 -26.93 22.67 20.38
N ALA A 518 -27.42 23.91 20.25
CA ALA A 518 -26.72 25.08 20.77
C ALA A 518 -26.48 24.99 22.30
N SER A 519 -27.45 24.51 23.07
CA SER A 519 -27.33 24.32 24.53
C SER A 519 -26.52 23.08 24.95
N ARG A 520 -26.27 22.14 24.05
CA ARG A 520 -25.33 21.03 24.26
C ARG A 520 -23.88 21.41 23.94
N ILE A 521 -23.67 22.32 23.00
CA ILE A 521 -22.33 22.75 22.54
C ILE A 521 -21.82 23.94 23.38
N VAL A 522 -22.72 24.85 23.78
CA VAL A 522 -22.41 26.05 24.57
C VAL A 522 -23.32 26.08 25.80
N THR A 523 -22.77 25.68 26.94
CA THR A 523 -23.50 25.46 28.20
C THR A 523 -23.74 26.73 29.01
N ASP A 524 -23.24 27.90 28.59
CA ASP A 524 -23.47 29.18 29.26
C ASP A 524 -24.97 29.57 29.21
N ALA A 525 -25.58 29.67 30.39
CA ALA A 525 -26.98 30.05 30.58
C ALA A 525 -27.23 31.55 30.37
N GLY A 526 -26.21 32.40 30.50
CA GLY A 526 -26.28 33.86 30.38
C GLY A 526 -26.24 34.41 28.95
N LEU A 527 -26.14 33.54 27.94
CA LEU A 527 -26.22 33.89 26.52
C LEU A 527 -27.66 33.77 26.00
N SER A 528 -28.05 34.70 25.11
CA SER A 528 -29.29 34.57 24.34
C SER A 528 -29.22 33.39 23.37
N ASN A 529 -30.39 32.92 22.91
CA ASN A 529 -30.46 31.85 21.91
C ASN A 529 -29.80 32.23 20.57
N SER A 530 -29.63 33.52 20.26
CA SER A 530 -28.88 33.94 19.06
C SER A 530 -27.38 33.81 19.27
N GLU A 531 -26.82 34.44 20.32
CA GLU A 531 -25.40 34.34 20.69
C GLU A 531 -24.97 32.87 20.83
N ARG A 532 -25.79 32.05 21.50
CA ARG A 532 -25.52 30.63 21.70
C ARG A 532 -25.48 29.86 20.37
N ARG A 533 -26.37 30.16 19.41
CA ARG A 533 -26.31 29.57 18.04
C ARG A 533 -25.10 30.07 17.24
N HIS A 534 -24.76 31.36 17.33
CA HIS A 534 -23.62 31.95 16.62
C HIS A 534 -22.33 31.26 17.05
N LEU A 535 -22.11 31.13 18.36
CA LEU A 535 -20.92 30.50 18.93
C LEU A 535 -20.92 28.97 18.72
N ALA A 536 -22.05 28.29 18.91
CA ALA A 536 -22.14 26.84 18.67
C ALA A 536 -21.81 26.48 17.21
N TYR A 537 -22.29 27.26 16.23
CA TYR A 537 -21.97 27.02 14.82
C TYR A 537 -20.50 27.36 14.50
N ALA A 538 -19.95 28.44 15.06
CA ALA A 538 -18.53 28.76 14.91
C ALA A 538 -17.61 27.65 15.47
N ILE A 539 -18.04 26.94 16.51
CA ILE A 539 -17.35 25.76 17.08
C ILE A 539 -17.56 24.51 16.22
N GLN A 540 -18.78 24.23 15.75
CA GLN A 540 -19.06 23.13 14.80
C GLN A 540 -18.28 23.26 13.49
N ARG A 541 -17.96 24.50 13.09
CA ARG A 541 -17.14 24.84 11.92
C ARG A 541 -15.66 25.01 12.26
N GLU A 542 -15.20 24.67 13.46
CA GLU A 542 -13.83 24.85 13.96
C GLU A 542 -13.22 26.27 13.87
N LEU A 543 -14.00 27.30 13.49
CA LEU A 543 -13.52 28.68 13.42
C LEU A 543 -13.08 29.15 14.80
N ILE A 544 -13.90 28.89 15.81
CA ILE A 544 -13.58 29.12 17.22
C ILE A 544 -13.27 27.78 17.88
N ARG A 545 -12.11 27.68 18.54
CA ARG A 545 -11.72 26.54 19.37
C ARG A 545 -11.71 26.99 20.83
N PRO A 546 -12.54 26.40 21.73
CA PRO A 546 -12.51 26.74 23.15
C PRO A 546 -11.13 26.50 23.78
N GLY A 547 -10.78 27.30 24.79
CA GLY A 547 -9.53 27.16 25.53
C GLY A 547 -9.58 26.01 26.54
N ALA A 548 -8.48 25.80 27.28
CA ALA A 548 -8.42 24.82 28.37
C ALA A 548 -9.42 25.14 29.51
N GLU A 549 -9.75 26.42 29.71
CA GLU A 549 -10.78 26.92 30.63
C GLU A 549 -12.19 26.93 30.00
N GLY A 550 -12.34 26.43 28.77
CA GLY A 550 -13.59 26.42 28.03
C GLY A 550 -13.88 27.73 27.30
N ILE A 551 -15.09 28.27 27.51
CA ILE A 551 -15.60 29.49 26.89
C ILE A 551 -15.78 30.53 28.01
N VAL A 552 -14.83 31.46 28.13
CA VAL A 552 -14.89 32.52 29.16
C VAL A 552 -15.41 33.81 28.53
N ARG A 553 -16.64 34.20 28.91
CA ARG A 553 -17.30 35.43 28.46
C ARG A 553 -16.61 36.67 29.05
N GLY A 554 -16.56 37.76 28.29
CA GLY A 554 -16.07 39.06 28.75
C GLY A 554 -14.55 39.19 28.81
N ASN A 555 -13.79 38.08 28.79
CA ASN A 555 -12.35 38.11 28.57
C ASN A 555 -12.06 38.58 27.13
N PRO A 556 -11.35 39.70 26.94
CA PRO A 556 -10.98 40.17 25.60
C PRO A 556 -10.01 39.19 24.94
N LEU A 557 -10.28 38.83 23.68
CA LEU A 557 -9.40 37.96 22.90
C LEU A 557 -8.10 38.68 22.54
N SER A 558 -7.00 37.92 22.59
CA SER A 558 -5.71 38.35 22.06
C SER A 558 -5.72 38.45 20.53
N HIS A 559 -4.76 39.20 19.98
CA HIS A 559 -4.55 39.27 18.54
C HIS A 559 -4.32 37.88 17.92
N ALA A 560 -3.64 36.98 18.62
CA ALA A 560 -3.37 35.61 18.17
C ALA A 560 -4.66 34.77 18.06
N GLU A 561 -5.61 34.88 19.00
CA GLU A 561 -6.88 34.14 18.96
C GLU A 561 -7.79 34.63 17.83
N ILE A 562 -7.83 35.94 17.58
CA ILE A 562 -8.58 36.55 16.47
C ILE A 562 -7.92 36.17 15.14
N SER A 563 -6.60 36.32 15.01
CA SER A 563 -5.83 35.93 13.82
C SER A 563 -6.00 34.44 13.51
N GLY A 564 -5.89 33.56 14.50
CA GLY A 564 -6.13 32.12 14.32
C GLY A 564 -7.55 31.81 13.83
N THR A 565 -8.55 32.57 14.30
CA THR A 565 -9.95 32.42 13.87
C THR A 565 -10.16 32.89 12.42
N LEU A 566 -9.58 34.03 12.04
CA LEU A 566 -9.63 34.56 10.66
C LEU A 566 -8.85 33.68 9.68
N TYR A 567 -7.70 33.13 10.08
CA TYR A 567 -6.93 32.19 9.28
C TYR A 567 -7.70 30.89 9.00
N ARG A 568 -8.42 30.36 10.01
CA ARG A 568 -9.32 29.21 9.83
C ARG A 568 -10.53 29.52 8.94
N LEU A 569 -10.99 30.77 8.89
CA LEU A 569 -12.05 31.20 7.97
C LEU A 569 -11.55 31.21 6.52
N VAL A 570 -10.40 31.82 6.24
CA VAL A 570 -9.87 31.87 4.86
C VAL A 570 -9.46 30.50 4.34
N SER A 571 -8.88 29.65 5.20
CA SER A 571 -8.45 28.29 4.84
C SER A 571 -9.59 27.28 4.59
N GLN A 572 -10.86 27.68 4.73
CA GLN A 572 -11.99 26.75 4.75
C GLN A 572 -12.72 26.53 3.42
N ILE A 573 -12.37 27.29 2.37
CA ILE A 573 -13.21 27.41 1.16
C ILE A 573 -12.61 26.63 -0.04
N GLY A 574 -11.43 26.05 0.12
CA GLY A 574 -10.80 25.12 -0.83
C GLY A 574 -9.42 25.57 -1.29
N GLU A 575 -9.21 26.89 -1.36
CA GLU A 575 -7.91 27.51 -1.54
C GLU A 575 -7.23 27.65 -0.16
N THR A 576 -6.09 27.00 0.03
CA THR A 576 -5.23 27.28 1.20
C THR A 576 -4.45 28.56 0.93
N PRO A 577 -4.38 29.52 1.87
CA PRO A 577 -3.70 30.80 1.67
C PRO A 577 -2.17 30.67 1.50
N LEU A 578 -1.63 29.47 1.72
CA LEU A 578 -0.27 29.06 1.40
C LEU A 578 -0.36 27.90 0.40
N ARG A 579 0.29 28.05 -0.75
CA ARG A 579 0.37 27.02 -1.80
C ARG A 579 1.37 25.94 -1.42
N ARG A 580 1.21 24.73 -1.96
CA ARG A 580 2.17 23.62 -1.81
C ARG A 580 3.20 23.60 -2.93
N GLY A 581 4.48 23.41 -2.58
CA GLY A 581 5.54 23.30 -3.57
C GLY A 581 6.71 22.40 -3.18
N THR A 582 7.57 22.12 -4.16
CA THR A 582 8.81 21.35 -4.00
C THR A 582 10.00 22.16 -4.48
N ILE A 583 11.03 22.35 -3.66
CA ILE A 583 12.27 23.02 -4.09
C ILE A 583 13.03 22.12 -5.08
N LYS A 584 13.37 22.64 -6.26
CA LYS A 584 14.11 21.93 -7.32
C LYS A 584 15.57 22.39 -7.45
N SER A 585 15.85 23.70 -7.40
CA SER A 585 17.21 24.25 -7.31
C SER A 585 17.27 25.48 -6.42
N ILE A 586 18.48 25.84 -5.98
CA ILE A 586 18.74 27.04 -5.18
C ILE A 586 20.04 27.68 -5.68
N ASP A 587 19.90 28.82 -6.34
CA ASP A 587 20.94 29.45 -7.14
C ASP A 587 21.30 30.82 -6.53
N GLY A 588 22.20 30.77 -5.53
CA GLY A 588 22.61 31.92 -4.72
C GLY A 588 21.46 32.44 -3.86
N THR A 589 20.74 33.46 -4.37
CA THR A 589 19.57 34.06 -3.71
C THR A 589 18.25 33.79 -4.44
N ARG A 590 18.22 32.85 -5.39
CA ARG A 590 17.01 32.41 -6.08
C ARG A 590 16.61 31.00 -5.63
N ILE A 591 15.32 30.78 -5.42
CA ILE A 591 14.75 29.45 -5.16
C ILE A 591 13.88 29.09 -6.37
N HIS A 592 14.16 27.95 -7.00
CA HIS A 592 13.32 27.39 -8.04
C HIS A 592 12.46 26.30 -7.40
N LEU A 593 11.14 26.41 -7.49
CA LEU A 593 10.20 25.44 -6.93
C LEU A 593 9.06 25.13 -7.90
N THR A 594 8.48 23.93 -7.79
CA THR A 594 7.19 23.62 -8.45
C THR A 594 6.04 24.19 -7.64
N ASP A 595 5.04 24.75 -8.31
CA ASP A 595 3.74 25.05 -7.69
C ASP A 595 2.77 23.88 -7.96
N ASN A 596 2.53 23.07 -6.93
CA ASN A 596 1.75 21.85 -7.07
C ASN A 596 0.25 22.12 -7.32
N GLU A 597 -0.19 23.38 -7.30
CA GLU A 597 -1.55 23.81 -7.60
C GLU A 597 -1.72 24.31 -9.05
N LEU A 598 -0.62 24.55 -9.79
CA LEU A 598 -0.62 24.95 -11.20
C LEU A 598 -0.39 23.78 -12.17
N GLY A 599 0.49 22.83 -11.82
CA GLY A 599 0.75 21.63 -12.63
C GLY A 599 2.24 21.26 -12.71
N ASP A 600 2.54 20.09 -13.27
CA ASP A 600 3.88 19.47 -13.20
C ASP A 600 5.02 20.23 -13.93
N GLU A 601 4.72 21.22 -14.77
CA GLU A 601 5.74 21.95 -15.57
C GLU A 601 5.99 23.41 -15.14
N ASP A 602 5.08 24.02 -14.35
CA ASP A 602 5.19 25.43 -13.94
C ASP A 602 6.20 25.62 -12.80
N ASN A 603 7.44 25.92 -13.20
CA ASN A 603 8.54 26.26 -12.30
C ASN A 603 8.42 27.72 -11.83
N VAL A 604 7.95 27.91 -10.60
CA VAL A 604 7.99 29.21 -9.91
C VAL A 604 9.44 29.55 -9.57
N VAL A 605 9.99 30.55 -10.25
CA VAL A 605 11.29 31.14 -9.93
C VAL A 605 11.11 32.25 -8.91
N ALA A 606 11.25 31.92 -7.63
CA ALA A 606 11.26 32.91 -6.56
C ALA A 606 12.62 33.65 -6.56
N THR A 607 12.65 34.82 -7.18
CA THR A 607 13.85 35.68 -7.22
C THR A 607 13.98 36.51 -5.96
N GLY A 608 14.96 36.19 -5.12
CA GLY A 608 15.34 36.98 -3.95
C GLY A 608 14.93 36.32 -2.62
N LEU A 609 15.93 36.02 -1.79
CA LEU A 609 15.73 35.66 -0.37
C LEU A 609 15.36 36.88 0.50
N ALA A 610 15.23 38.06 -0.11
CA ALA A 610 14.92 39.33 0.55
C ALA A 610 13.76 40.02 -0.18
N PRO A 611 12.66 40.40 0.51
CA PRO A 611 12.46 40.36 1.95
C PRO A 611 11.50 39.23 2.39
N THR A 612 11.92 37.96 2.35
CA THR A 612 11.14 36.90 3.02
C THR A 612 11.19 37.13 4.53
N ARG A 613 10.08 37.56 5.12
CA ARG A 613 10.01 37.97 6.55
C ARG A 613 9.70 36.80 7.47
N TYR A 614 8.95 35.83 6.95
CA TYR A 614 8.30 34.81 7.75
C TYR A 614 8.75 33.42 7.31
N LEU A 615 9.85 32.97 7.90
CA LEU A 615 10.34 31.60 7.75
C LEU A 615 9.80 30.76 8.91
N TYR A 616 9.33 29.57 8.57
CA TYR A 616 8.76 28.62 9.52
C TYR A 616 9.27 27.22 9.23
N ARG A 617 9.26 26.39 10.27
CA ARG A 617 9.44 24.95 10.15
C ARG A 617 8.29 24.22 10.83
N ARG A 618 7.67 23.28 10.12
CA ARG A 618 6.76 22.30 10.71
C ARG A 618 7.59 21.18 11.35
N SER A 619 7.11 20.66 12.48
CA SER A 619 7.63 19.45 13.11
C SER A 619 6.44 18.74 13.77
N GLY A 620 5.96 17.66 13.14
CA GLY A 620 4.69 17.02 13.50
C GLY A 620 3.49 17.94 13.22
N GLU A 621 2.67 18.21 14.25
CA GLU A 621 1.50 19.08 14.12
C GLU A 621 1.81 20.57 14.33
N THR A 622 2.91 20.89 15.00
CA THR A 622 3.30 22.26 15.38
C THR A 622 4.11 22.94 14.27
N VAL A 623 3.92 24.26 14.12
CA VAL A 623 4.73 25.13 13.26
C VAL A 623 5.48 26.13 14.14
N TYR A 624 6.80 26.23 13.93
CA TYR A 624 7.70 27.07 14.70
C TYR A 624 8.24 28.20 13.84
N TYR A 625 8.24 29.44 14.34
CA TYR A 625 8.93 30.57 13.71
C TYR A 625 10.44 30.33 13.71
N MET A 626 11.10 30.63 12.59
CA MET A 626 12.53 30.47 12.41
C MET A 626 13.14 31.79 11.91
N GLU A 627 14.25 32.24 12.50
CA GLU A 627 15.05 33.32 11.90
C GLU A 627 15.81 32.83 10.66
N ARG A 628 16.13 31.53 10.61
CA ARG A 628 16.88 30.88 9.52
C ARG A 628 16.37 29.47 9.28
N VAL A 629 16.25 29.08 8.02
CA VAL A 629 16.02 27.68 7.63
C VAL A 629 17.12 27.21 6.66
N PHE A 630 17.56 25.97 6.85
CA PHE A 630 18.37 25.28 5.86
C PHE A 630 17.43 24.68 4.82
N LEU A 631 17.72 24.93 3.54
CA LEU A 631 16.93 24.44 2.42
C LEU A 631 17.78 23.49 1.57
N LEU A 632 17.16 22.39 1.17
CA LEU A 632 17.70 21.38 0.29
C LEU A 632 16.75 21.18 -0.90
N PRO A 633 17.28 20.94 -2.11
CA PRO A 633 16.48 20.37 -3.20
C PRO A 633 15.74 19.09 -2.77
N GLY A 634 14.52 18.93 -3.27
CA GLY A 634 13.53 17.95 -2.82
C GLY A 634 12.74 18.34 -1.56
N ASP A 635 13.02 19.47 -0.90
CA ASP A 635 12.24 19.90 0.26
C ASP A 635 10.80 20.26 -0.11
N GLN A 636 9.86 19.65 0.60
CA GLN A 636 8.45 20.03 0.58
C GLN A 636 8.23 21.31 1.39
N VAL A 637 7.51 22.27 0.82
CA VAL A 637 7.22 23.57 1.43
C VAL A 637 5.74 23.95 1.27
N LEU A 638 5.25 24.77 2.19
CA LEU A 638 4.10 25.65 1.94
C LEU A 638 4.63 27.08 1.78
N PHE A 639 4.10 27.86 0.84
CA PHE A 639 4.62 29.20 0.54
C PHE A 639 3.52 30.18 0.12
N HIS A 640 3.80 31.49 0.27
CA HIS A 640 3.00 32.56 -0.32
C HIS A 640 3.90 33.41 -1.23
N LEU A 641 3.34 33.97 -2.31
CA LEU A 641 4.01 34.84 -3.26
C LEU A 641 3.44 36.25 -3.15
N GLY A 642 4.30 37.22 -2.84
CA GLY A 642 4.01 38.65 -2.99
C GLY A 642 4.76 39.26 -4.16
N ASP A 643 4.61 40.57 -4.33
CA ASP A 643 5.15 41.36 -5.47
C ASP A 643 6.68 41.27 -5.67
N GLY A 644 7.41 40.76 -4.67
CA GLY A 644 8.87 40.59 -4.68
C GLY A 644 9.33 39.14 -4.48
N GLY A 645 8.46 38.13 -4.67
CA GLY A 645 8.79 36.71 -4.47
C GLY A 645 8.18 36.12 -3.20
N ILE A 646 8.84 35.11 -2.62
CA ILE A 646 8.33 34.40 -1.42
C ILE A 646 8.43 35.31 -0.20
N ASP A 647 7.31 35.48 0.52
CA ASP A 647 7.24 36.30 1.73
C ASP A 647 6.94 35.49 3.01
N VAL A 648 6.17 34.41 2.87
CA VAL A 648 5.98 33.33 3.86
C VAL A 648 6.52 32.02 3.30
N LEU A 649 7.34 31.30 4.07
CA LEU A 649 7.81 29.95 3.73
C LEU A 649 7.72 29.02 4.95
N VAL A 650 7.09 27.86 4.79
CA VAL A 650 6.96 26.83 5.83
C VAL A 650 7.59 25.53 5.35
N LEU A 651 8.80 25.23 5.84
CA LEU A 651 9.49 23.97 5.56
C LEU A 651 8.73 22.80 6.21
N GLN A 652 8.34 21.80 5.41
CA GLN A 652 7.60 20.60 5.87
C GLN A 652 8.52 19.41 6.17
N SER A 653 9.84 19.56 6.00
CA SER A 653 10.78 18.43 5.99
C SER A 653 11.51 18.26 7.34
N ASP A 654 11.46 17.05 7.90
CA ASP A 654 11.96 16.77 9.26
C ASP A 654 13.47 16.46 9.37
N GLY A 655 14.22 16.40 8.27
CA GLY A 655 15.66 16.13 8.29
C GLY A 655 16.37 16.45 6.98
N ALA A 656 17.66 16.10 6.89
CA ALA A 656 18.50 16.39 5.72
C ALA A 656 18.75 15.17 4.79
N SER A 657 18.20 13.99 5.12
CA SER A 657 18.39 12.80 4.27
C SER A 657 17.53 12.83 3.02
N PHE A 658 17.98 12.23 1.93
CA PHE A 658 17.18 12.12 0.70
C PHE A 658 15.94 11.25 0.90
N ASP A 659 15.99 10.30 1.84
CA ASP A 659 14.86 9.45 2.21
C ASP A 659 13.88 10.10 3.22
N ARG A 660 14.03 11.39 3.53
CA ARG A 660 13.21 12.15 4.50
C ARG A 660 11.71 12.19 4.17
N SER A 661 11.35 12.14 2.89
CA SER A 661 9.95 12.11 2.42
C SER A 661 9.25 10.78 2.73
N SER A 662 9.99 9.73 3.09
CA SER A 662 9.40 8.45 3.49
C SER A 662 8.70 8.57 4.84
N ARG A 663 7.42 8.16 4.89
CA ARG A 663 6.70 7.91 6.16
C ARG A 663 7.32 6.80 7.02
N PHE A 664 8.31 6.09 6.50
CA PHE A 664 9.09 5.08 7.21
C PHE A 664 10.51 5.57 7.58
N SER A 665 10.83 6.84 7.32
CA SER A 665 12.10 7.46 7.75
C SER A 665 12.30 7.46 9.27
N HIS A 666 11.20 7.37 10.02
CA HIS A 666 11.13 7.23 11.48
C HIS A 666 9.94 6.31 11.84
N TRP A 667 10.07 5.52 12.91
CA TRP A 667 8.97 4.75 13.48
C TRP A 667 9.22 4.43 14.96
N VAL A 668 8.12 4.21 15.70
CA VAL A 668 8.15 3.68 17.07
C VAL A 668 7.30 2.41 17.13
N VAL A 669 7.79 1.38 17.83
CA VAL A 669 7.05 0.15 18.15
C VAL A 669 7.19 -0.13 19.64
N ARG A 670 6.08 -0.31 20.36
CA ARG A 670 6.09 -0.81 21.75
C ARG A 670 5.59 -2.26 21.76
N LYS A 671 6.26 -3.14 22.50
CA LYS A 671 5.80 -4.50 22.83
C LYS A 671 5.80 -4.69 24.34
N THR A 672 4.89 -5.52 24.88
CA THR A 672 5.02 -5.96 26.27
C THR A 672 6.18 -6.96 26.40
N ASN A 673 6.63 -7.25 27.63
CA ASN A 673 7.65 -8.26 27.81
C ASN A 673 7.14 -9.68 27.44
N GLU A 674 5.84 -9.97 27.60
CA GLU A 674 5.22 -11.22 27.13
C GLU A 674 5.19 -11.31 25.60
N ASP A 675 4.83 -10.23 24.91
CA ASP A 675 4.78 -10.19 23.44
C ASP A 675 6.17 -10.37 22.83
N LEU A 676 7.17 -9.63 23.33
CA LEU A 676 8.54 -9.79 22.86
C LEU A 676 9.08 -11.19 23.18
N SER A 677 8.84 -11.70 24.40
CA SER A 677 9.23 -13.07 24.76
C SER A 677 8.59 -14.09 23.83
N ARG A 678 7.32 -13.93 23.45
CA ARG A 678 6.64 -14.82 22.50
C ARG A 678 7.33 -14.80 21.15
N ASP A 679 7.54 -13.63 20.56
CA ASP A 679 8.11 -13.46 19.21
C ASP A 679 9.54 -14.01 19.11
N VAL A 680 10.37 -13.77 20.14
CA VAL A 680 11.71 -14.35 20.24
C VAL A 680 11.63 -15.88 20.38
N ASN A 681 10.78 -16.41 21.27
CA ASN A 681 10.66 -17.86 21.51
C ASN A 681 9.95 -18.64 20.38
N LEU A 682 9.46 -17.97 19.32
CA LEU A 682 9.15 -18.63 18.05
C LEU A 682 10.41 -19.21 17.38
N ARG A 683 11.61 -18.73 17.72
CA ARG A 683 12.88 -19.08 17.06
C ARG A 683 13.97 -19.46 18.07
N HIS A 684 14.07 -18.73 19.20
CA HIS A 684 15.14 -18.84 20.20
C HIS A 684 14.60 -19.16 21.59
N ARG A 685 14.96 -20.31 22.17
CA ARG A 685 14.42 -20.78 23.46
C ARG A 685 15.08 -20.10 24.68
N VAL A 686 15.01 -18.78 24.75
CA VAL A 686 15.60 -17.96 25.84
C VAL A 686 14.66 -17.79 27.04
N GLY A 687 13.38 -18.18 26.95
CA GLY A 687 12.41 -17.94 28.02
C GLY A 687 11.95 -16.48 28.07
N THR A 688 11.61 -15.98 29.26
CA THR A 688 11.19 -14.57 29.44
C THR A 688 12.39 -13.65 29.24
N ILE A 689 12.27 -12.63 28.38
CA ILE A 689 13.36 -11.68 28.12
C ILE A 689 13.70 -10.89 29.40
N GLN A 690 14.99 -10.83 29.69
CA GLN A 690 15.58 -10.05 30.78
C GLN A 690 16.42 -8.88 30.23
N GLU A 691 17.14 -9.09 29.13
CA GLU A 691 18.00 -8.07 28.52
C GLU A 691 18.09 -8.23 27.00
N LEU A 692 18.08 -7.09 26.28
CA LEU A 692 18.50 -6.98 24.89
C LEU A 692 19.80 -6.18 24.85
N ARG A 693 20.93 -6.82 24.51
CA ARG A 693 22.26 -6.21 24.55
C ARG A 693 22.88 -6.12 23.14
N PRO A 694 22.87 -4.95 22.50
CA PRO A 694 23.59 -4.74 21.24
C PRO A 694 25.09 -5.05 21.41
N LYS A 695 25.64 -5.91 20.55
CA LYS A 695 27.05 -6.36 20.63
C LYS A 695 27.93 -5.70 19.59
N ARG A 696 27.39 -5.46 18.39
CA ARG A 696 28.10 -4.79 17.30
C ARG A 696 27.14 -3.93 16.47
N TYR A 697 27.57 -2.72 16.18
CA TYR A 697 26.89 -1.80 15.28
C TYR A 697 27.58 -1.79 13.91
N GLY A 698 26.78 -1.73 12.83
CA GLY A 698 27.26 -1.54 11.47
C GLY A 698 27.58 -0.07 11.18
N ARG A 699 28.22 0.21 10.04
CA ARG A 699 28.66 1.57 9.70
C ARG A 699 27.47 2.53 9.48
N SER A 700 26.26 2.01 9.29
CA SER A 700 25.00 2.78 9.21
C SER A 700 24.35 3.08 10.58
N GLY A 701 24.87 2.55 11.68
CA GLY A 701 24.24 2.60 13.00
C GLY A 701 23.24 1.47 13.27
N ARG A 702 23.05 0.53 12.33
CA ARG A 702 22.27 -0.69 12.54
C ARG A 702 22.86 -1.57 13.62
N ILE A 703 22.02 -2.20 14.43
CA ILE A 703 22.44 -3.33 15.27
C ILE A 703 22.61 -4.54 14.35
N ILE A 704 23.85 -4.99 14.17
CA ILE A 704 24.19 -6.08 13.25
C ILE A 704 24.53 -7.37 14.00
N GLU A 705 24.81 -7.27 15.30
CA GLU A 705 24.84 -8.39 16.23
C GLU A 705 24.14 -8.00 17.55
N LEU A 706 23.16 -8.79 17.96
CA LEU A 706 22.37 -8.60 19.17
C LEU A 706 22.43 -9.85 20.06
N GLU A 707 22.82 -9.69 21.31
CA GLU A 707 22.69 -10.72 22.34
C GLU A 707 21.32 -10.55 23.02
N ILE A 708 20.51 -11.61 22.97
CA ILE A 708 19.19 -11.68 23.58
C ILE A 708 19.30 -12.61 24.78
N ILE A 709 18.96 -12.12 25.97
CA ILE A 709 19.12 -12.82 27.24
C ILE A 709 17.75 -12.98 27.90
N GLY A 710 17.46 -14.19 28.37
CA GLY A 710 16.23 -14.49 29.12
C GLY A 710 16.41 -15.61 30.14
N THR A 711 15.32 -15.90 30.85
CA THR A 711 15.31 -16.80 32.02
C THR A 711 15.69 -18.26 31.75
N ALA A 712 15.73 -18.70 30.49
CA ALA A 712 16.12 -20.06 30.09
C ALA A 712 17.43 -20.13 29.28
N GLY A 713 18.07 -18.99 28.99
CA GLY A 713 19.34 -18.94 28.25
C GLY A 713 19.54 -17.64 27.46
N SER A 714 20.57 -17.63 26.63
CA SER A 714 20.86 -16.50 25.72
C SER A 714 21.19 -16.98 24.31
N VAL A 715 21.08 -16.07 23.34
CA VAL A 715 21.47 -16.28 21.94
C VAL A 715 22.09 -15.00 21.37
N VAL A 716 22.99 -15.13 20.39
CA VAL A 716 23.48 -13.99 19.60
C VAL A 716 22.98 -14.11 18.17
N VAL A 717 22.08 -13.21 17.77
CA VAL A 717 21.51 -13.15 16.41
C VAL A 717 22.21 -12.08 15.58
N LYS A 718 22.35 -12.32 14.27
CA LYS A 718 23.13 -11.47 13.35
C LYS A 718 22.35 -11.10 12.09
N GLY A 719 22.70 -9.96 11.48
CA GLY A 719 22.14 -9.51 10.19
C GLY A 719 20.60 -9.53 10.16
N LEU A 720 20.01 -10.13 9.13
CA LEU A 720 18.55 -10.25 8.97
C LEU A 720 17.83 -10.94 10.15
N ALA A 721 18.51 -11.82 10.89
CA ALA A 721 17.90 -12.54 12.01
C ALA A 721 17.54 -11.63 13.19
N VAL A 722 18.19 -10.46 13.35
CA VAL A 722 17.91 -9.48 14.42
C VAL A 722 16.46 -9.00 14.35
N ARG A 723 16.07 -8.31 13.26
CA ARG A 723 14.70 -7.80 13.08
C ARG A 723 13.64 -8.92 13.06
N ARG A 724 13.94 -10.09 12.49
CA ARG A 724 13.02 -11.24 12.46
C ARG A 724 12.78 -11.80 13.86
N SER A 725 13.82 -11.95 14.68
CA SER A 725 13.71 -12.49 16.05
C SER A 725 12.94 -11.55 16.97
N LEU A 726 13.09 -10.23 16.78
CA LEU A 726 12.35 -9.22 17.54
C LEU A 726 10.95 -8.92 16.96
N GLY A 727 10.62 -9.43 15.76
CA GLY A 727 9.38 -9.12 15.04
C GLY A 727 9.20 -7.62 14.74
N ILE A 728 10.24 -6.98 14.18
CA ILE A 728 10.27 -5.54 13.84
C ILE A 728 10.70 -5.31 12.38
N ARG A 729 10.64 -4.05 11.92
CA ARG A 729 10.81 -3.67 10.50
C ARG A 729 12.26 -3.66 10.01
N GLU A 730 13.20 -3.29 10.88
CA GLU A 730 14.55 -2.88 10.51
C GLU A 730 15.52 -3.05 11.70
N ASN A 731 16.82 -3.10 11.42
CA ASN A 731 17.90 -3.19 12.41
C ASN A 731 18.40 -1.81 12.90
N LEU A 732 18.00 -0.69 12.28
CA LEU A 732 18.36 0.66 12.71
C LEU A 732 17.36 1.16 13.77
N PHE A 733 17.59 0.78 15.02
CA PHE A 733 16.76 1.19 16.16
C PHE A 733 17.57 1.38 17.45
N PHE A 734 17.05 2.24 18.31
CA PHE A 734 17.35 2.30 19.74
C PHE A 734 16.28 1.55 20.52
N LEU A 735 16.64 1.01 21.69
CA LEU A 735 15.74 0.23 22.53
C LEU A 735 15.70 0.79 23.95
N ASP A 736 14.49 1.01 24.47
CA ASP A 736 14.23 1.50 25.83
C ASP A 736 13.39 0.48 26.60
N ALA A 737 13.89 0.01 27.74
CA ALA A 737 13.09 -0.76 28.69
C ALA A 737 12.24 0.20 29.53
N GLN A 738 10.92 0.10 29.42
CA GLN A 738 9.95 0.98 30.09
C GLN A 738 9.03 0.18 31.01
N ARG A 739 8.97 0.57 32.28
CA ARG A 739 8.11 -0.05 33.30
C ARG A 739 6.91 0.82 33.64
N SER A 740 5.72 0.24 33.59
CA SER A 740 4.45 0.89 33.94
C SER A 740 4.42 1.26 35.43
N LYS A 741 4.24 2.55 35.75
CA LYS A 741 4.07 3.01 37.14
C LYS A 741 2.79 2.50 37.81
N ALA A 742 1.74 2.20 37.02
CA ALA A 742 0.43 1.81 37.54
C ALA A 742 0.26 0.29 37.71
N SER A 743 0.89 -0.51 36.84
CA SER A 743 0.76 -1.98 36.84
C SER A 743 2.05 -2.74 37.10
N GLY A 744 3.19 -2.05 37.20
CA GLY A 744 4.52 -2.68 37.35
C GLY A 744 4.99 -3.47 36.12
N ALA A 745 4.17 -3.58 35.06
CA ALA A 745 4.45 -4.35 33.85
C ALA A 745 5.59 -3.74 33.03
N GLU A 746 6.39 -4.61 32.40
CA GLU A 746 7.54 -4.23 31.59
C GLU A 746 7.18 -4.22 30.09
N SER A 747 7.75 -3.27 29.37
CA SER A 747 7.56 -3.09 27.94
C SER A 747 8.85 -2.61 27.29
N TRP A 748 9.05 -3.00 26.03
CA TRP A 748 10.19 -2.62 25.22
C TRP A 748 9.72 -1.64 24.16
N VAL A 749 10.32 -0.45 24.12
CA VAL A 749 10.08 0.55 23.08
C VAL A 749 11.25 0.56 22.12
N PHE A 750 10.97 0.30 20.85
CA PHE A 750 11.91 0.32 19.75
C PHE A 750 11.68 1.60 18.95
N THR A 751 12.65 2.52 18.98
CA THR A 751 12.61 3.80 18.25
C THR A 751 13.59 3.70 17.10
N GLY A 752 13.09 3.60 15.87
CA GLY A 752 13.89 3.24 14.70
C GLY A 752 13.64 4.08 13.46
N ARG A 753 14.43 3.80 12.42
CA ARG A 753 14.43 4.52 11.13
C ARG A 753 14.56 3.53 9.97
N GLY A 754 13.95 3.86 8.84
CA GLY A 754 14.07 3.07 7.62
C GLY A 754 13.14 1.85 7.53
N TRP A 755 13.17 1.23 6.35
CA TRP A 755 12.37 0.08 5.94
C TRP A 755 13.11 -0.72 4.85
N GLY A 756 13.14 -2.04 5.01
CA GLY A 756 13.88 -2.97 4.15
C GLY A 756 15.13 -3.51 4.86
N HIS A 757 16.13 -3.95 4.09
CA HIS A 757 17.35 -4.56 4.63
C HIS A 757 18.56 -3.61 4.67
N GLY A 758 18.40 -2.37 4.21
CA GLY A 758 19.42 -1.31 4.37
C GLY A 758 20.60 -1.31 3.41
N VAL A 759 20.76 -2.31 2.52
CA VAL A 759 21.94 -2.46 1.63
C VAL A 759 21.62 -1.99 0.20
N GLY A 760 22.64 -1.54 -0.53
CA GLY A 760 22.50 -1.14 -1.94
C GLY A 760 21.77 0.19 -2.12
N MET A 761 20.97 0.33 -3.18
CA MET A 761 20.27 1.58 -3.48
C MET A 761 19.09 1.83 -2.52
N CYS A 762 19.05 3.01 -1.90
CA CYS A 762 17.84 3.45 -1.19
C CYS A 762 16.80 3.94 -2.21
N GLN A 763 15.62 3.34 -2.28
CA GLN A 763 14.60 3.66 -3.30
C GLN A 763 14.04 5.09 -3.12
N VAL A 764 13.62 5.46 -1.90
CA VAL A 764 13.20 6.85 -1.61
C VAL A 764 14.40 7.81 -1.58
N GLY A 765 15.60 7.31 -1.28
CA GLY A 765 16.85 8.07 -1.40
C GLY A 765 17.23 8.40 -2.84
N ALA A 766 16.93 7.52 -3.81
CA ALA A 766 17.08 7.78 -5.23
C ALA A 766 16.06 8.82 -5.71
N TYR A 767 14.80 8.75 -5.25
CA TYR A 767 13.81 9.81 -5.47
C TYR A 767 14.31 11.17 -4.97
N GLY A 768 14.77 11.26 -3.71
CA GLY A 768 15.28 12.52 -3.16
C GLY A 768 16.53 13.05 -3.88
N MET A 769 17.37 12.17 -4.44
CA MET A 769 18.47 12.58 -5.32
C MET A 769 17.98 13.11 -6.67
N ALA A 770 16.99 12.46 -7.29
CA ALA A 770 16.41 12.93 -8.55
C ALA A 770 15.70 14.28 -8.39
N SER A 771 14.93 14.49 -7.31
CA SER A 771 14.40 15.82 -6.93
C SER A 771 15.48 16.86 -6.65
N ALA A 772 16.73 16.44 -6.44
CA ALA A 772 17.90 17.29 -6.30
C ALA A 772 18.72 17.44 -7.59
N GLY A 773 18.15 17.08 -8.74
CA GLY A 773 18.75 17.24 -10.06
C GLY A 773 19.87 16.24 -10.38
N TYR A 774 19.97 15.12 -9.66
CA TYR A 774 20.91 14.04 -9.99
C TYR A 774 20.32 13.16 -11.10
N SER A 775 21.11 12.89 -12.13
CA SER A 775 20.78 11.90 -13.15
C SER A 775 20.78 10.48 -12.60
N TYR A 776 20.08 9.56 -13.27
CA TYR A 776 20.09 8.14 -12.89
C TYR A 776 21.50 7.54 -12.87
N ARG A 777 22.41 8.02 -13.73
CA ARG A 777 23.80 7.56 -13.78
C ARG A 777 24.58 7.96 -12.52
N GLU A 778 24.36 9.17 -11.99
CA GLU A 778 24.96 9.61 -10.73
C GLU A 778 24.36 8.92 -9.51
N ILE A 779 23.02 8.73 -9.49
CA ILE A 779 22.33 7.97 -8.45
C ILE A 779 22.91 6.56 -8.33
N LEU A 780 23.06 5.85 -9.45
CA LEU A 780 23.59 4.48 -9.46
C LEU A 780 25.09 4.46 -9.12
N SER A 781 25.89 5.40 -9.61
CA SER A 781 27.31 5.52 -9.25
C SER A 781 27.53 5.78 -7.75
N HIS A 782 26.62 6.54 -7.12
CA HIS A 782 26.64 6.81 -5.68
C HIS A 782 26.29 5.57 -4.84
N TYR A 783 25.21 4.86 -5.16
CA TYR A 783 24.79 3.68 -4.38
C TYR A 783 25.58 2.40 -4.71
N TYR A 784 26.06 2.26 -5.94
CA TYR A 784 26.84 1.11 -6.44
C TYR A 784 28.25 1.58 -6.91
N PRO A 785 29.13 1.99 -5.98
CA PRO A 785 30.42 2.58 -6.30
C PRO A 785 31.34 1.64 -7.08
N GLY A 786 32.10 2.20 -8.02
CA GLY A 786 33.04 1.45 -8.85
C GLY A 786 32.38 0.58 -9.93
N THR A 787 31.05 0.54 -10.00
CA THR A 787 30.34 -0.12 -11.10
C THR A 787 30.36 0.72 -12.37
N ARG A 788 30.07 0.08 -13.51
CA ARG A 788 29.88 0.72 -14.82
C ARG A 788 28.54 0.30 -15.39
N ILE A 789 27.84 1.24 -16.02
CA ILE A 789 26.68 0.91 -16.85
C ILE A 789 27.19 0.34 -18.17
N ALA A 790 26.81 -0.89 -18.47
CA ALA A 790 27.05 -1.58 -19.73
C ALA A 790 25.72 -1.82 -20.45
N ARG A 791 25.78 -2.34 -21.69
CA ARG A 791 24.60 -2.81 -22.42
C ARG A 791 24.66 -4.31 -22.65
N THR A 792 23.50 -4.96 -22.55
CA THR A 792 23.36 -6.36 -22.93
C THR A 792 23.25 -6.51 -24.45
N SER A 793 24.07 -7.35 -25.04
CA SER A 793 24.04 -7.72 -26.45
C SER A 793 23.26 -9.02 -26.68
N GLY A 794 22.39 -9.00 -27.70
CA GLY A 794 21.70 -10.18 -28.21
C GLY A 794 20.57 -10.73 -27.31
N PRO A 795 19.82 -11.73 -27.82
CA PRO A 795 18.65 -12.32 -27.16
C PRO A 795 18.97 -13.10 -25.88
N SER A 796 20.25 -13.44 -25.68
CA SER A 796 20.79 -14.16 -24.52
C SER A 796 20.93 -13.31 -23.25
N GLY A 797 20.97 -11.98 -23.37
CA GLY A 797 21.33 -11.09 -22.27
C GLY A 797 22.84 -11.15 -21.92
N SER A 798 23.69 -11.52 -22.88
CA SER A 798 25.15 -11.42 -22.76
C SER A 798 25.57 -9.98 -22.52
N VAL A 799 26.58 -9.74 -21.70
CA VAL A 799 27.11 -8.38 -21.47
C VAL A 799 28.20 -8.11 -22.50
N ASP A 800 28.00 -7.10 -23.36
CA ASP A 800 29.12 -6.54 -24.13
C ASP A 800 29.98 -5.71 -23.17
N VAL A 801 31.01 -6.35 -22.62
CA VAL A 801 32.06 -5.68 -21.87
C VAL A 801 32.92 -4.94 -22.87
N ASP A 802 32.62 -3.66 -23.07
CA ASP A 802 33.38 -2.76 -23.93
C ASP A 802 34.87 -2.79 -23.53
N LYS A 803 35.69 -3.33 -24.43
CA LYS A 803 37.15 -3.43 -24.27
C LYS A 803 37.79 -2.09 -24.65
N GLY A 804 37.51 -1.08 -23.83
CA GLY A 804 38.24 0.18 -23.84
C GLY A 804 39.76 -0.09 -23.82
N PRO A 805 40.56 0.75 -24.51
CA PRO A 805 41.92 0.41 -24.89
C PRO A 805 42.79 0.09 -23.68
N HIS A 806 43.61 -0.95 -23.81
CA HIS A 806 44.67 -1.24 -22.85
C HIS A 806 45.61 -0.04 -22.76
N ALA A 807 45.65 0.60 -21.59
CA ALA A 807 46.79 1.42 -21.18
C ALA A 807 48.02 0.51 -20.99
N PRO A 808 49.25 1.00 -21.27
CA PRO A 808 50.44 0.17 -21.46
C PRO A 808 50.95 -0.49 -20.17
#